data_AF-A0A7K2EJK6-F1
#
_entry.id   AF-A0A7K2EJK6-F1
#
_cell.length_a   1.000
_cell.length_b   1.000
_cell.length_c   1.000
_cell.angle_alpha   90.00
_cell.angle_beta   90.00
_cell.angle_gamma   90.00
#
_symmetry.space_group_name_H-M   'P 1'
#
loop_
_entity.id
_entity.type
_entity.pdbx_description
1 polymer ?
#
loop_
_entity_poly.entity_id
_entity_poly.type
_entity_poly.pdbx_seq_one_letter_code
_entity_poly.pdbx_strand_id
1 'polypeptide(L)'
;MANQIMLDGCSPIPVASYLKALGVLGLLSRRTNSVTGRAPDANVRGCWKGMRFYLHTHLNTENVFNFFLHDYAPSPVIAPWSGGSGFYPKDTKAGIKHLESAEIHPRFKTYSDSVNIARDILQSLDLKEKPQKETKVRLIEMLRARLPLSALPWLDASLVLSGEKLKFPPVLGTGGNDGRLDFTNNLMQRLFADKDGLFQASSGAPRSYSAPLLENSLFNAPALHLADAKVGQFSPSGAGGPNAGTGFEGESVINSWDYVFMLEGASTFASVASRRHQSNVQGMASFPFTVYASSAGWGGIECTDEAEARAEFWAPLWPRPARYAEIKALFGEGRVVAQGRMARDGFDFARAISTLGISRGFSEFQRYGYFKRAGKSYYAVAIGRRRAKPSPGAKLISDLDRGGWLRYVRQFGRSANQAGSIRHSVKNLEEALFELLAPELSHSAVSGAIMAIGQLGLRLSSVQTNKKNLVPAPPPLLSSQWVCEADDGSPEFRIAAALAGLGISRQDFGAESNCQSLPKVQGFPPPMAAHLTRLTNSIGGNAQFEAITFFRGRHLRASRQWAQSAQSTTVVYAHGGLISNMIAVLERRLVEAPIRRLTDKPLSSASCAELGDVAAFLGGDFNDERCNDLLAGLVWAKPLRFLGRMDGESWVPFAYAALKPIFTTNQMLIRLGVIPSDITIPIPPELVAQLRVGGRSLDGRVVDRAVLNTFERARAFGMPSPFDPIQSGADALKCSRFGVGVRPDRLAASLLIPISDPDMKSLLRQAYPGVLTETHKTTPS
;
A
#
# COMPACT_ATOMS: atom_id res chain seq x y z
N MET A 1 38.28 26.35 7.58
CA MET A 1 36.82 26.44 7.83
C MET A 1 36.11 25.66 6.73
N ALA A 2 35.03 24.94 7.03
CA ALA A 2 34.27 24.23 6.01
C ALA A 2 33.18 25.16 5.46
N ASN A 3 33.24 25.45 4.16
CA ASN A 3 32.21 26.16 3.43
C ASN A 3 31.01 25.24 3.20
N GLN A 4 29.83 25.84 3.14
CA GLN A 4 28.61 25.17 2.71
C GLN A 4 28.18 25.75 1.36
N ILE A 5 28.25 24.94 0.30
CA ILE A 5 27.89 25.34 -1.06
C ILE A 5 26.55 24.69 -1.42
N MET A 6 25.56 25.50 -1.77
CA MET A 6 24.25 25.06 -2.23
C MET A 6 24.28 24.84 -3.74
N LEU A 7 23.98 23.62 -4.20
CA LEU A 7 23.91 23.29 -5.62
C LEU A 7 22.45 23.32 -6.09
N ASP A 8 21.96 24.50 -6.49
CA ASP A 8 20.56 24.69 -6.91
C ASP A 8 20.19 23.91 -8.17
N GLY A 9 21.16 23.58 -9.03
CA GLY A 9 20.95 22.70 -10.19
C GLY A 9 20.82 21.21 -9.81
N CYS A 10 21.10 20.84 -8.57
CA CYS A 10 21.08 19.45 -8.09
C CYS A 10 19.86 19.19 -7.20
N SER A 11 18.84 18.56 -7.78
CA SER A 11 17.59 18.20 -7.09
C SER A 11 17.34 16.69 -7.08
N PRO A 12 16.48 16.18 -6.16
CA PRO A 12 16.02 14.79 -6.23
C PRO A 12 15.13 14.47 -7.43
N ILE A 13 14.66 15.43 -8.24
CA ILE A 13 13.79 15.16 -9.38
C ILE A 13 14.20 16.09 -10.51
N PRO A 14 14.51 15.58 -11.72
CA PRO A 14 14.43 14.18 -12.19
C PRO A 14 15.59 13.30 -11.68
N VAL A 15 15.58 11.98 -12.01
CA VAL A 15 16.66 11.06 -11.61
C VAL A 15 18.02 11.50 -12.16
N ALA A 16 18.06 12.15 -13.32
CA ALA A 16 19.29 12.76 -13.86
C ALA A 16 19.94 13.74 -12.87
N SER A 17 19.15 14.61 -12.23
CA SER A 17 19.64 15.58 -11.25
C SER A 17 20.13 14.92 -9.95
N TYR A 18 19.47 13.83 -9.53
CA TYR A 18 19.91 13.04 -8.38
C TYR A 18 21.27 12.37 -8.65
N LEU A 19 21.42 11.77 -9.82
CA LEU A 19 22.68 11.16 -10.25
C LEU A 19 23.78 12.22 -10.43
N LYS A 20 23.47 13.38 -11.01
CA LYS A 20 24.40 14.51 -11.11
C LYS A 20 24.98 14.90 -9.74
N ALA A 21 24.14 15.03 -8.71
CA ALA A 21 24.61 15.35 -7.35
C ALA A 21 25.64 14.35 -6.83
N LEU A 22 25.40 13.05 -7.05
CA LEU A 22 26.33 11.97 -6.71
C LEU A 22 27.63 12.06 -7.53
N GLY A 23 27.52 12.40 -8.81
CA GLY A 23 28.65 12.60 -9.71
C GLY A 23 29.56 13.72 -9.22
N VAL A 24 29.00 14.91 -8.94
CA VAL A 24 29.74 16.07 -8.43
C VAL A 24 30.47 15.72 -7.13
N LEU A 25 29.79 15.10 -6.16
CA LEU A 25 30.41 14.66 -4.90
C LEU A 25 31.53 13.64 -5.12
N GLY A 26 31.30 12.67 -6.02
CA GLY A 26 32.28 11.64 -6.36
C GLY A 26 33.51 12.19 -7.07
N LEU A 27 33.36 13.18 -7.93
CA LEU A 27 34.47 13.78 -8.68
C LEU A 27 35.36 14.64 -7.78
N LEU A 28 34.77 15.45 -6.88
CA LEU A 28 35.53 16.29 -5.94
C LEU A 28 36.31 15.48 -4.90
N SER A 29 35.87 14.25 -4.60
CA SER A 29 36.49 13.40 -3.57
C SER A 29 37.58 12.46 -4.07
N ARG A 30 37.67 12.22 -5.39
CA ARG A 30 38.54 11.17 -5.95
C ARG A 30 39.76 11.73 -6.66
N ARG A 31 40.90 11.06 -6.43
CA ARG A 31 42.18 11.36 -7.11
C ARG A 31 42.20 10.94 -8.58
N THR A 32 41.43 9.91 -8.92
CA THR A 32 41.39 9.29 -10.26
C THR A 32 40.76 10.17 -11.32
N ASN A 33 40.02 11.20 -10.91
CA ASN A 33 39.29 12.12 -11.79
C ASN A 33 39.92 13.51 -11.83
N SER A 34 41.23 13.59 -11.55
CA SER A 34 41.99 14.83 -11.48
C SER A 34 43.28 14.68 -12.28
N VAL A 35 43.56 15.62 -13.18
CA VAL A 35 44.80 15.68 -13.98
C VAL A 35 46.02 15.76 -13.07
N THR A 36 45.89 16.38 -11.89
CA THR A 36 46.97 16.52 -10.90
C THR A 36 47.24 15.25 -10.10
N GLY A 37 46.40 14.20 -10.24
CA GLY A 37 46.47 12.99 -9.42
C GLY A 37 46.10 13.20 -7.95
N ARG A 38 45.60 14.38 -7.58
CA ARG A 38 45.14 14.73 -6.23
C ARG A 38 43.65 15.03 -6.24
N ALA A 39 42.95 14.59 -5.20
CA ALA A 39 41.53 14.91 -5.02
C ALA A 39 41.43 16.38 -4.59
N PRO A 40 40.53 17.18 -5.19
CA PRO A 40 40.26 18.55 -4.75
C PRO A 40 39.94 18.62 -3.26
N ASP A 41 39.08 17.72 -2.79
CA ASP A 41 38.79 17.55 -1.37
C ASP A 41 38.41 16.10 -1.06
N ALA A 42 39.36 15.30 -0.58
CA ALA A 42 39.10 13.91 -0.17
C ALA A 42 38.08 13.80 1.00
N ASN A 43 37.83 14.89 1.72
CA ASN A 43 36.94 14.95 2.87
C ASN A 43 35.58 15.59 2.57
N VAL A 44 35.30 16.00 1.32
CA VAL A 44 34.03 16.60 0.93
C VAL A 44 32.86 15.70 1.34
N ARG A 45 31.82 16.34 1.87
CA ARG A 45 30.58 15.66 2.27
C ARG A 45 29.40 16.27 1.56
N GLY A 46 28.41 15.46 1.23
CA GLY A 46 27.16 15.91 0.62
C GLY A 46 25.95 15.57 1.48
N CYS A 47 24.89 16.39 1.44
CA CYS A 47 23.57 16.04 1.99
C CYS A 47 22.43 16.70 1.23
N TRP A 48 21.22 16.21 1.48
CA TRP A 48 19.97 16.74 0.93
C TRP A 48 19.25 17.63 1.95
N LYS A 49 18.83 18.83 1.54
CA LYS A 49 17.98 19.73 2.33
C LYS A 49 17.06 20.51 1.39
N GLY A 50 15.75 20.53 1.67
CA GLY A 50 14.79 21.37 0.94
C GLY A 50 14.85 21.27 -0.59
N MET A 51 14.81 20.03 -1.13
CA MET A 51 14.92 19.73 -2.58
C MET A 51 16.26 20.04 -3.24
N ARG A 52 17.30 20.39 -2.47
CA ARG A 52 18.63 20.77 -2.99
C ARG A 52 19.73 19.92 -2.39
N PHE A 53 20.84 19.81 -3.11
CA PHE A 53 22.06 19.17 -2.63
C PHE A 53 23.05 20.20 -2.09
N TYR A 54 23.63 19.92 -0.93
CA TYR A 54 24.62 20.79 -0.28
C TYR A 54 25.96 20.07 -0.18
N LEU A 55 27.04 20.77 -0.55
CA LEU A 55 28.41 20.35 -0.32
C LEU A 55 28.97 21.01 0.95
N HIS A 56 29.62 20.21 1.78
CA HIS A 56 30.42 20.66 2.90
C HIS A 56 31.89 20.36 2.56
N THR A 57 32.65 21.40 2.27
CA THR A 57 34.01 21.31 1.72
C THR A 57 34.86 22.49 2.19
N HIS A 58 36.17 22.35 2.18
CA HIS A 58 37.07 23.49 2.39
C HIS A 58 37.23 24.37 1.14
N LEU A 59 36.74 23.94 -0.02
CA LEU A 59 36.75 24.68 -1.27
C LEU A 59 35.69 25.80 -1.26
N ASN A 60 35.95 26.91 -1.93
CA ASN A 60 34.93 27.92 -2.27
C ASN A 60 34.30 27.58 -3.64
N THR A 61 33.27 28.34 -4.03
CA THR A 61 32.59 28.13 -5.31
C THR A 61 33.56 28.22 -6.50
N GLU A 62 34.42 29.23 -6.53
CA GLU A 62 35.40 29.44 -7.61
C GLU A 62 36.36 28.26 -7.79
N ASN A 63 36.89 27.70 -6.70
CA ASN A 63 37.77 26.53 -6.72
C ASN A 63 37.05 25.29 -7.26
N VAL A 64 35.74 25.14 -6.99
CA VAL A 64 34.93 24.06 -7.56
C VAL A 64 34.77 24.23 -9.08
N PHE A 65 34.53 25.46 -9.55
CA PHE A 65 34.48 25.75 -10.99
C PHE A 65 35.81 25.47 -11.68
N ASN A 66 36.90 25.99 -11.12
CA ASN A 66 38.24 25.83 -11.67
C ASN A 66 38.61 24.35 -11.77
N PHE A 67 38.28 23.54 -10.77
CA PHE A 67 38.47 22.10 -10.84
C PHE A 67 37.76 21.48 -12.05
N PHE A 68 36.46 21.72 -12.23
CA PHE A 68 35.72 21.09 -13.32
C PHE A 68 36.16 21.57 -14.71
N LEU A 69 36.54 22.83 -14.87
CA LEU A 69 36.99 23.37 -16.17
C LEU A 69 38.42 22.94 -16.53
N HIS A 70 39.32 22.89 -15.55
CA HIS A 70 40.76 22.80 -15.79
C HIS A 70 41.40 21.49 -15.31
N ASP A 71 40.92 20.90 -14.21
CA ASP A 71 41.57 19.75 -13.57
C ASP A 71 40.79 18.45 -13.69
N TYR A 72 39.51 18.49 -14.03
CA TYR A 72 38.66 17.31 -14.15
C TYR A 72 39.15 16.37 -15.27
N ALA A 73 39.37 15.10 -14.90
CA ALA A 73 39.64 13.99 -15.81
C ALA A 73 38.43 13.02 -15.84
N PRO A 74 37.79 12.81 -17.00
CA PRO A 74 36.63 11.93 -17.11
C PRO A 74 36.94 10.46 -16.82
N SER A 75 36.00 9.76 -16.17
CA SER A 75 36.07 8.31 -16.00
C SER A 75 35.89 7.60 -17.34
N PRO A 76 36.60 6.48 -17.60
CA PRO A 76 36.39 5.70 -18.81
C PRO A 76 35.04 4.98 -18.79
N VAL A 77 34.07 5.53 -19.51
CA VAL A 77 32.69 5.02 -19.62
C VAL A 77 32.50 4.46 -21.02
N ILE A 78 32.75 3.16 -21.18
CA ILE A 78 32.72 2.46 -22.47
C ILE A 78 31.74 1.28 -22.44
N ALA A 79 31.13 0.96 -23.58
CA ALA A 79 30.25 -0.20 -23.71
C ALA A 79 30.55 -1.00 -24.99
N PRO A 80 31.76 -1.59 -25.15
CA PRO A 80 32.12 -2.37 -26.34
C PRO A 80 31.20 -3.59 -26.56
N TRP A 81 30.38 -3.98 -25.57
CA TRP A 81 29.37 -5.04 -25.71
C TRP A 81 28.00 -4.55 -26.25
N SER A 82 27.87 -3.26 -26.57
CA SER A 82 26.66 -2.59 -27.04
C SER A 82 26.80 -2.16 -28.50
N GLY A 83 25.74 -2.33 -29.29
CA GLY A 83 25.68 -1.75 -30.64
C GLY A 83 25.27 -0.28 -30.55
N GLY A 84 25.98 0.61 -31.24
CA GLY A 84 25.86 2.06 -31.11
C GLY A 84 26.90 2.71 -30.19
N SER A 85 27.75 1.92 -29.53
CA SER A 85 28.79 2.37 -28.58
C SER A 85 29.95 3.12 -29.24
N GLY A 86 30.07 3.03 -30.57
CA GLY A 86 31.15 3.63 -31.33
C GLY A 86 32.26 2.64 -31.70
N PHE A 87 32.25 1.41 -31.17
CA PHE A 87 33.27 0.41 -31.50
C PHE A 87 33.05 -0.25 -32.87
N TYR A 88 31.81 -0.44 -33.32
CA TYR A 88 31.53 -1.22 -34.54
C TYR A 88 31.42 -0.34 -35.79
N PRO A 89 31.65 -0.88 -37.02
CA PRO A 89 31.64 -0.07 -38.25
C PRO A 89 30.33 0.70 -38.50
N LYS A 90 29.19 0.12 -38.10
CA LYS A 90 27.85 0.72 -38.24
C LYS A 90 27.53 1.77 -37.16
N ASP A 91 28.42 1.97 -36.18
CA ASP A 91 28.20 2.89 -35.08
C ASP A 91 28.65 4.31 -35.43
N THR A 92 27.93 5.31 -34.91
CA THR A 92 28.36 6.71 -34.98
C THR A 92 29.72 6.91 -34.32
N LYS A 93 30.69 7.45 -35.06
CA LYS A 93 32.07 7.66 -34.58
C LYS A 93 32.33 9.04 -33.99
N ALA A 94 31.31 9.91 -33.95
CA ALA A 94 31.45 11.32 -33.58
C ALA A 94 32.13 11.55 -32.21
N GLY A 95 31.86 10.70 -31.22
CA GLY A 95 32.52 10.77 -29.92
C GLY A 95 33.87 10.03 -29.89
N ILE A 96 33.86 8.73 -30.18
CA ILE A 96 35.01 7.84 -29.97
C ILE A 96 36.25 8.19 -30.82
N LYS A 97 36.06 8.77 -32.01
CA LYS A 97 37.18 9.12 -32.92
C LYS A 97 38.22 10.02 -32.25
N HIS A 98 37.79 10.89 -31.34
CA HIS A 98 38.68 11.82 -30.65
C HIS A 98 39.58 11.11 -29.63
N LEU A 99 39.11 10.00 -29.04
CA LEU A 99 39.86 9.18 -28.09
C LEU A 99 40.90 8.28 -28.78
N GLU A 100 40.75 8.05 -30.08
CA GLU A 100 41.66 7.25 -30.92
C GLU A 100 42.77 8.12 -31.57
N SER A 101 42.75 9.45 -31.32
CA SER A 101 43.75 10.38 -31.86
C SER A 101 45.13 10.20 -31.22
N ALA A 102 46.20 10.36 -32.02
CA ALA A 102 47.58 10.33 -31.55
C ALA A 102 47.91 11.53 -30.63
N GLU A 103 47.27 12.67 -30.84
CA GLU A 103 47.47 13.91 -30.09
C GLU A 103 46.39 14.09 -29.02
N ILE A 104 46.28 13.16 -28.07
CA ILE A 104 45.29 13.27 -26.99
C ILE A 104 45.90 13.89 -25.73
N HIS A 105 45.20 14.89 -25.16
CA HIS A 105 45.65 15.57 -23.95
C HIS A 105 45.73 14.59 -22.76
N PRO A 106 46.72 14.72 -21.84
CA PRO A 106 46.86 13.86 -20.65
C PRO A 106 45.58 13.69 -19.82
N ARG A 107 44.71 14.71 -19.80
CA ARG A 107 43.38 14.68 -19.17
C ARG A 107 42.52 13.48 -19.59
N PHE A 108 42.61 13.06 -20.86
CA PHE A 108 41.79 12.00 -21.43
C PHE A 108 42.57 10.71 -21.66
N LYS A 109 43.83 10.66 -21.22
CA LYS A 109 44.75 9.54 -21.51
C LYS A 109 44.21 8.20 -21.00
N THR A 110 43.76 8.14 -19.75
CA THR A 110 43.18 6.91 -19.18
C THR A 110 41.91 6.46 -19.91
N TYR A 111 41.13 7.39 -20.46
CA TYR A 111 39.95 7.09 -21.27
C TYR A 111 40.37 6.50 -22.62
N SER A 112 41.31 7.15 -23.32
CA SER A 112 41.91 6.66 -24.56
C SER A 112 42.52 5.26 -24.40
N ASP A 113 43.30 5.04 -23.34
CA ASP A 113 43.91 3.74 -23.04
C ASP A 113 42.85 2.65 -22.85
N SER A 114 41.72 2.97 -22.18
CA SER A 114 40.62 2.03 -22.00
C SER A 114 39.93 1.68 -23.33
N VAL A 115 39.80 2.64 -24.25
CA VAL A 115 39.27 2.41 -25.60
C VAL A 115 40.22 1.50 -26.39
N ASN A 116 41.52 1.76 -26.34
CA ASN A 116 42.54 0.94 -27.03
C ASN A 116 42.57 -0.48 -26.49
N ILE A 117 42.56 -0.67 -25.16
CA ILE A 117 42.47 -2.00 -24.54
C ILE A 117 41.21 -2.74 -25.01
N ALA A 118 40.06 -2.05 -25.07
CA ALA A 118 38.83 -2.67 -25.57
C ALA A 118 38.94 -3.05 -27.06
N ARG A 119 39.58 -2.23 -27.90
CA ARG A 119 39.85 -2.54 -29.31
C ARG A 119 40.72 -3.79 -29.45
N ASP A 120 41.81 -3.88 -28.69
CA ASP A 120 42.71 -5.04 -28.70
C ASP A 120 41.97 -6.32 -28.32
N ILE A 121 41.10 -6.25 -27.31
CA ILE A 121 40.30 -7.40 -26.88
C ILE A 121 39.32 -7.81 -27.99
N LEU A 122 38.61 -6.85 -28.60
CA LEU A 122 37.69 -7.12 -29.70
C LEU A 122 38.40 -7.76 -30.89
N GLN A 123 39.61 -7.29 -31.23
CA GLN A 123 40.44 -7.89 -32.28
C GLN A 123 40.89 -9.31 -31.91
N SER A 124 41.33 -9.54 -30.67
CA SER A 124 41.75 -10.87 -30.20
C SER A 124 40.62 -11.91 -30.20
N LEU A 125 39.36 -11.45 -30.16
CA LEU A 125 38.16 -12.27 -30.23
C LEU A 125 37.53 -12.31 -31.64
N ASP A 126 38.15 -11.68 -32.63
CA ASP A 126 37.65 -11.49 -34.01
C ASP A 126 36.20 -10.94 -34.07
N LEU A 127 35.89 -9.98 -33.19
CA LEU A 127 34.56 -9.38 -33.07
C LEU A 127 34.39 -8.16 -33.98
N LYS A 128 33.67 -8.34 -35.09
CA LYS A 128 33.33 -7.28 -36.06
C LYS A 128 31.95 -6.66 -35.85
N GLU A 129 31.10 -7.32 -35.06
CA GLU A 129 29.77 -6.86 -34.67
C GLU A 129 29.53 -7.11 -33.17
N LYS A 130 28.43 -6.55 -32.64
CA LYS A 130 28.08 -6.68 -31.22
C LYS A 130 28.08 -8.17 -30.79
N PRO A 131 28.75 -8.54 -29.69
CA PRO A 131 28.83 -9.93 -29.26
C PRO A 131 27.49 -10.41 -28.71
N GLN A 132 27.25 -11.72 -28.86
CA GLN A 132 26.06 -12.39 -28.32
C GLN A 132 26.46 -13.47 -27.31
N LYS A 133 25.50 -13.81 -26.44
CA LYS A 133 25.55 -14.96 -25.51
C LYS A 133 26.91 -15.16 -24.83
N GLU A 134 27.56 -16.30 -25.02
CA GLU A 134 28.79 -16.73 -24.35
C GLU A 134 29.98 -15.83 -24.72
N THR A 135 30.07 -15.39 -25.98
CA THR A 135 31.13 -14.47 -26.43
C THR A 135 31.03 -13.11 -25.74
N LYS A 136 29.80 -12.66 -25.41
CA LYS A 136 29.61 -11.45 -24.62
C LYS A 136 30.13 -11.63 -23.19
N VAL A 137 29.90 -12.79 -22.56
CA VAL A 137 30.45 -13.10 -21.23
C VAL A 137 31.98 -13.07 -21.25
N ARG A 138 32.60 -13.76 -22.22
CA ARG A 138 34.07 -13.79 -22.38
C ARG A 138 34.67 -12.40 -22.61
N LEU A 139 34.02 -11.56 -23.42
CA LEU A 139 34.44 -10.16 -23.60
C LEU A 139 34.45 -9.41 -22.27
N ILE A 140 33.40 -9.53 -21.46
CA ILE A 140 33.31 -8.86 -20.15
C ILE A 140 34.41 -9.34 -19.20
N GLU A 141 34.70 -10.64 -19.17
CA GLU A 141 35.77 -11.20 -18.32
C GLU A 141 37.14 -10.64 -18.71
N MET A 142 37.45 -10.58 -20.01
CA MET A 142 38.71 -10.01 -20.51
C MET A 142 38.81 -8.50 -20.23
N LEU A 143 37.71 -7.76 -20.39
CA LEU A 143 37.66 -6.34 -20.04
C LEU A 143 37.91 -6.14 -18.55
N ARG A 144 37.28 -6.92 -17.68
CA ARG A 144 37.49 -6.83 -16.23
C ARG A 144 38.94 -7.11 -15.82
N ALA A 145 39.62 -8.01 -16.54
CA ALA A 145 41.01 -8.37 -16.26
C ALA A 145 42.04 -7.34 -16.76
N ARG A 146 41.75 -6.64 -17.87
CA ARG A 146 42.72 -5.76 -18.55
C ARG A 146 42.46 -4.26 -18.40
N LEU A 147 41.22 -3.85 -18.13
CA LEU A 147 40.89 -2.42 -17.99
C LEU A 147 41.54 -1.80 -16.75
N PRO A 148 41.86 -0.49 -16.79
CA PRO A 148 42.38 0.21 -15.62
C PRO A 148 41.34 0.25 -14.49
N LEU A 149 41.82 0.32 -13.24
CA LEU A 149 40.97 0.36 -12.04
C LEU A 149 39.91 1.50 -12.07
N SER A 150 40.20 2.60 -12.77
CA SER A 150 39.28 3.73 -12.96
C SER A 150 38.07 3.42 -13.85
N ALA A 151 38.16 2.42 -14.74
CA ALA A 151 37.08 2.00 -15.63
C ALA A 151 36.14 0.96 -15.00
N LEU A 152 36.62 0.24 -13.97
CA LEU A 152 35.85 -0.83 -13.31
C LEU A 152 34.54 -0.35 -12.65
N PRO A 153 34.44 0.84 -12.02
CA PRO A 153 33.18 1.34 -11.47
C PRO A 153 32.05 1.40 -12.50
N TRP A 154 32.34 1.82 -13.73
CA TRP A 154 31.34 1.84 -14.80
C TRP A 154 30.92 0.43 -15.22
N LEU A 155 31.88 -0.49 -15.35
CA LEU A 155 31.61 -1.88 -15.68
C LEU A 155 30.69 -2.52 -14.63
N ASP A 156 31.01 -2.35 -13.35
CA ASP A 156 30.23 -2.86 -12.21
C ASP A 156 28.87 -2.20 -12.08
N ALA A 157 28.74 -0.93 -12.46
CA ALA A 157 27.46 -0.23 -12.48
C ALA A 157 26.58 -0.61 -13.67
N SER A 158 27.14 -1.14 -14.76
CA SER A 158 26.41 -1.42 -16.00
C SER A 158 25.98 -2.88 -16.15
N LEU A 159 26.67 -3.82 -15.51
CA LEU A 159 26.38 -5.25 -15.66
C LEU A 159 26.84 -6.06 -14.44
N VAL A 160 26.19 -7.20 -14.25
CA VAL A 160 26.53 -8.19 -13.22
C VAL A 160 26.64 -9.56 -13.86
N LEU A 161 27.75 -10.24 -13.60
CA LEU A 161 27.96 -11.66 -13.92
C LEU A 161 27.37 -12.51 -12.78
N SER A 162 26.33 -13.31 -13.07
CA SER A 162 25.66 -14.19 -12.11
C SER A 162 25.62 -15.62 -12.66
N GLY A 163 26.61 -16.42 -12.27
CA GLY A 163 26.86 -17.70 -12.95
C GLY A 163 27.27 -17.44 -14.40
N GLU A 164 26.65 -18.12 -15.36
CA GLU A 164 26.89 -17.93 -16.80
C GLU A 164 25.98 -16.87 -17.45
N LYS A 165 25.16 -16.16 -16.66
CA LYS A 165 24.19 -15.17 -17.18
C LYS A 165 24.57 -13.74 -16.80
N LEU A 166 24.55 -12.87 -17.81
CA LEU A 166 24.64 -11.41 -17.65
C LEU A 166 23.29 -10.83 -17.22
N LYS A 167 23.31 -9.96 -16.22
CA LYS A 167 22.15 -9.17 -15.79
C LYS A 167 22.50 -7.69 -15.85
N PHE A 168 21.51 -6.85 -16.16
CA PHE A 168 21.70 -5.41 -16.35
C PHE A 168 20.90 -4.61 -15.30
N PRO A 169 21.52 -3.63 -14.65
CA PRO A 169 20.84 -2.71 -13.74
C PRO A 169 19.80 -1.87 -14.50
N PRO A 170 18.53 -1.83 -14.05
CA PRO A 170 17.48 -1.06 -14.71
C PRO A 170 17.81 0.42 -14.93
N VAL A 171 18.51 1.02 -13.97
CA VAL A 171 18.94 2.43 -14.00
C VAL A 171 19.84 2.72 -15.22
N LEU A 172 20.60 1.75 -15.71
CA LEU A 172 21.45 1.87 -16.90
C LEU A 172 20.95 1.04 -18.10
N GLY A 173 19.67 0.66 -18.08
CA GLY A 173 18.98 -0.04 -19.15
C GLY A 173 19.55 -1.42 -19.45
N THR A 174 20.00 -1.68 -20.68
CA THR A 174 20.59 -2.99 -21.05
C THR A 174 22.13 -2.96 -21.14
N GLY A 175 22.73 -2.32 -20.13
CA GLY A 175 24.18 -2.22 -19.96
C GLY A 175 24.78 -1.00 -20.66
N GLY A 176 24.22 0.18 -20.37
CA GLY A 176 24.69 1.45 -20.92
C GLY A 176 23.89 1.97 -22.11
N ASN A 177 22.64 1.54 -22.27
CA ASN A 177 21.78 1.98 -23.38
C ASN A 177 20.30 2.01 -23.01
N ASP A 178 19.50 2.77 -23.77
CA ASP A 178 18.04 2.70 -23.77
C ASP A 178 17.50 2.65 -25.21
N GLY A 179 16.88 1.54 -25.58
CA GLY A 179 16.50 1.27 -26.97
C GLY A 179 17.71 1.31 -27.92
N ARG A 180 17.75 2.30 -28.82
CA ARG A 180 18.87 2.55 -29.75
C ARG A 180 19.86 3.60 -29.25
N LEU A 181 19.55 4.29 -28.16
CA LEU A 181 20.40 5.34 -27.60
C LEU A 181 21.48 4.70 -26.74
N ASP A 182 22.74 4.83 -27.15
CA ASP A 182 23.89 4.40 -26.35
C ASP A 182 24.38 5.53 -25.45
N PHE A 183 24.45 5.28 -24.15
CA PHE A 183 24.84 6.29 -23.17
C PHE A 183 26.33 6.63 -23.23
N THR A 184 27.16 5.64 -23.56
CA THR A 184 28.62 5.79 -23.57
C THR A 184 29.08 6.64 -24.74
N ASN A 185 28.54 6.38 -25.93
CA ASN A 185 28.84 7.18 -27.11
C ASN A 185 28.28 8.61 -27.01
N ASN A 186 27.09 8.76 -26.44
CA ASN A 186 26.52 10.08 -26.17
C ASN A 186 27.40 10.89 -25.21
N LEU A 187 27.94 10.25 -24.15
CA LEU A 187 28.88 10.90 -23.25
C LEU A 187 30.14 11.38 -23.97
N MET A 188 30.74 10.52 -24.81
CA MET A 188 31.91 10.90 -25.60
C MET A 188 31.61 12.08 -26.53
N GLN A 189 30.40 12.16 -27.11
CA GLN A 189 29.98 13.32 -27.89
C GLN A 189 29.85 14.58 -27.02
N ARG A 190 29.23 14.50 -25.83
CA ARG A 190 29.14 15.65 -24.92
C ARG A 190 30.50 16.12 -24.40
N LEU A 191 31.51 15.25 -24.39
CA LEU A 191 32.89 15.64 -24.07
C LEU A 191 33.60 16.31 -25.25
N PHE A 192 33.44 15.79 -26.48
CA PHE A 192 34.36 16.10 -27.59
C PHE A 192 33.73 16.62 -28.89
N ALA A 193 32.44 16.41 -29.11
CA ALA A 193 31.80 16.75 -30.38
C ALA A 193 32.03 18.22 -30.76
N ASP A 194 32.25 18.48 -32.04
CA ASP A 194 32.71 19.78 -32.50
C ASP A 194 31.70 20.91 -32.25
N LYS A 195 30.40 20.59 -32.28
CA LYS A 195 29.30 21.55 -32.11
C LYS A 195 29.05 21.91 -30.64
N ASP A 196 29.01 20.91 -29.76
CA ASP A 196 28.44 21.00 -28.41
C ASP A 196 29.21 20.21 -27.33
N GLY A 197 30.44 19.78 -27.65
CA GLY A 197 31.35 19.12 -26.72
C GLY A 197 32.01 20.10 -25.75
N LEU A 198 32.23 19.68 -24.50
CA LEU A 198 32.77 20.55 -23.46
C LEU A 198 34.25 20.93 -23.65
N PHE A 199 35.03 20.06 -24.32
CA PHE A 199 36.48 20.18 -24.38
C PHE A 199 37.03 20.00 -25.80
N GLN A 200 38.23 20.54 -26.02
CA GLN A 200 39.07 20.18 -27.15
C GLN A 200 39.94 18.97 -26.78
N ALA A 201 39.92 17.91 -27.61
CA ALA A 201 40.59 16.65 -27.28
C ALA A 201 42.12 16.75 -27.21
N SER A 202 42.74 17.60 -28.04
CA SER A 202 44.20 17.74 -28.14
C SER A 202 44.80 18.67 -27.10
N SER A 203 44.18 19.84 -26.88
CA SER A 203 44.64 20.83 -25.90
C SER A 203 44.11 20.60 -24.50
N GLY A 204 43.02 19.85 -24.34
CA GLY A 204 42.29 19.72 -23.08
C GLY A 204 41.56 20.98 -22.64
N ALA A 205 41.61 22.07 -23.42
CA ALA A 205 41.01 23.34 -23.04
C ALA A 205 39.47 23.25 -23.03
N PRO A 206 38.80 23.87 -22.03
CA PRO A 206 37.35 24.04 -22.07
C PRO A 206 36.97 24.95 -23.25
N ARG A 207 35.86 24.63 -23.92
CA ARG A 207 35.29 25.52 -24.95
C ARG A 207 34.60 26.72 -24.28
N SER A 208 34.43 27.81 -25.02
CA SER A 208 33.90 29.09 -24.48
C SER A 208 32.54 28.97 -23.77
N TYR A 209 31.67 28.08 -24.25
CA TYR A 209 30.36 27.82 -23.64
C TYR A 209 30.39 26.82 -22.47
N SER A 210 31.52 26.18 -22.19
CA SER A 210 31.64 25.17 -21.12
C SER A 210 31.41 25.76 -19.72
N ALA A 211 31.91 26.97 -19.45
CA ALA A 211 31.76 27.63 -18.16
C ALA A 211 30.30 28.07 -17.88
N PRO A 212 29.58 28.75 -18.80
CA PRO A 212 28.16 29.04 -18.62
C PRO A 212 27.29 27.78 -18.43
N LEU A 213 27.59 26.70 -19.18
CA LEU A 213 26.89 25.43 -19.01
C LEU A 213 27.17 24.80 -17.63
N LEU A 214 28.38 24.95 -17.09
CA LEU A 214 28.71 24.46 -15.75
C LEU A 214 27.95 25.24 -14.67
N GLU A 215 27.82 26.56 -14.83
CA GLU A 215 27.06 27.42 -13.93
C GLU A 215 25.57 27.06 -13.94
N ASN A 216 24.99 26.80 -15.11
CA ASN A 216 23.65 26.24 -15.24
C ASN A 216 23.53 24.88 -14.53
N SER A 217 24.48 23.98 -14.75
CA SER A 217 24.43 22.62 -14.20
C SER A 217 24.48 22.60 -12.67
N LEU A 218 25.32 23.43 -12.05
CA LEU A 218 25.52 23.43 -10.60
C LEU A 218 24.54 24.36 -9.86
N PHE A 219 24.22 25.52 -10.42
CA PHE A 219 23.48 26.60 -9.73
C PHE A 219 22.18 27.00 -10.43
N ASN A 220 21.78 26.29 -11.49
CA ASN A 220 20.55 26.57 -12.25
C ASN A 220 20.51 27.99 -12.85
N ALA A 221 21.68 28.58 -13.14
CA ALA A 221 21.77 29.86 -13.86
C ALA A 221 21.27 29.71 -15.30
N PRO A 222 20.66 30.73 -15.92
CA PRO A 222 20.28 30.67 -17.33
C PRO A 222 21.50 30.43 -18.23
N ALA A 223 21.38 29.50 -19.19
CA ALA A 223 22.44 29.25 -20.16
C ALA A 223 21.89 29.08 -21.59
N LEU A 224 22.72 29.51 -22.54
CA LEU A 224 22.58 29.23 -23.97
C LEU A 224 23.43 28.00 -24.34
N HIS A 225 23.35 27.54 -25.58
CA HIS A 225 24.12 26.41 -26.11
C HIS A 225 23.83 25.04 -25.47
N LEU A 226 22.57 24.80 -25.07
CA LEU A 226 22.13 23.43 -24.77
C LEU A 226 22.29 22.56 -26.02
N ALA A 227 22.80 21.35 -25.84
CA ALA A 227 23.01 20.38 -26.90
C ALA A 227 21.66 19.83 -27.38
N ASP A 228 21.46 19.77 -28.70
CA ASP A 228 20.38 18.99 -29.32
C ASP A 228 20.74 17.50 -29.23
N ALA A 229 20.29 16.86 -28.16
CA ALA A 229 20.58 15.47 -27.89
C ALA A 229 19.58 14.84 -26.92
N LYS A 230 19.46 13.52 -27.05
CA LYS A 230 18.54 12.73 -26.23
C LYS A 230 19.19 12.39 -24.89
N VAL A 231 18.52 12.79 -23.81
CA VAL A 231 18.88 12.41 -22.43
C VAL A 231 18.58 10.94 -22.11
N GLY A 232 17.75 10.28 -22.92
CA GLY A 232 17.32 8.90 -22.70
C GLY A 232 16.30 8.80 -21.57
N GLN A 233 16.39 7.74 -20.78
CA GLN A 233 15.40 7.45 -19.73
C GLN A 233 15.47 8.36 -18.50
N PHE A 234 16.51 9.19 -18.35
CA PHE A 234 16.83 9.84 -17.08
C PHE A 234 16.11 11.18 -16.81
N SER A 235 15.56 11.82 -17.83
CA SER A 235 14.85 13.09 -17.69
C SER A 235 13.69 13.16 -18.68
N PRO A 236 12.45 12.88 -18.24
CA PRO A 236 11.27 12.98 -19.11
C PRO A 236 11.04 14.38 -19.68
N SER A 237 11.36 15.43 -18.92
CA SER A 237 11.17 16.83 -19.35
C SER A 237 12.16 17.26 -20.45
N GLY A 238 13.37 16.71 -20.47
CA GLY A 238 14.41 17.02 -21.47
C GLY A 238 14.37 16.15 -22.72
N ALA A 239 13.34 15.30 -22.88
CA ALA A 239 13.28 14.33 -23.98
C ALA A 239 12.62 14.85 -25.27
N GLY A 240 12.13 16.10 -25.25
CA GLY A 240 11.42 16.74 -26.35
C GLY A 240 10.03 16.13 -26.64
N GLY A 241 9.33 16.72 -27.60
CA GLY A 241 8.00 16.29 -28.05
C GLY A 241 6.89 17.30 -27.74
N PRO A 242 5.62 16.87 -27.77
CA PRO A 242 4.48 17.78 -27.59
C PRO A 242 4.53 18.53 -26.26
N ASN A 243 4.30 19.84 -26.30
CA ASN A 243 4.34 20.74 -25.14
C ASN A 243 5.68 20.77 -24.36
N ALA A 244 6.79 20.39 -25.00
CA ALA A 244 8.13 20.45 -24.39
C ALA A 244 8.81 21.82 -24.53
N GLY A 245 8.17 22.80 -25.17
CA GLY A 245 8.68 24.16 -25.39
C GLY A 245 7.58 25.21 -25.30
N THR A 246 7.88 26.44 -25.74
CA THR A 246 6.91 27.55 -25.80
C THR A 246 5.87 27.40 -26.91
N GLY A 247 6.03 26.41 -27.81
CA GLY A 247 5.06 26.02 -28.84
C GLY A 247 4.46 24.63 -28.61
N PHE A 248 3.75 24.11 -29.61
CA PHE A 248 3.08 22.79 -29.54
C PHE A 248 4.05 21.60 -29.50
N GLU A 249 5.30 21.79 -29.94
CA GLU A 249 6.38 20.81 -29.84
C GLU A 249 7.68 21.50 -29.39
N GLY A 250 8.55 20.76 -28.71
CA GLY A 250 9.89 21.22 -28.32
C GLY A 250 10.97 20.20 -28.67
N GLU A 251 12.17 20.69 -28.95
CA GLU A 251 13.35 19.86 -29.24
C GLU A 251 13.87 19.14 -27.99
N SER A 252 14.63 18.06 -28.20
CA SER A 252 15.30 17.34 -27.12
C SER A 252 16.61 18.04 -26.79
N VAL A 253 16.58 18.92 -25.79
CA VAL A 253 17.76 19.68 -25.36
C VAL A 253 18.33 19.17 -24.05
N ILE A 254 19.66 19.18 -23.94
CA ILE A 254 20.39 18.75 -22.75
C ILE A 254 21.61 19.62 -22.47
N ASN A 255 21.89 19.88 -21.20
CA ASN A 255 23.17 20.44 -20.79
C ASN A 255 24.25 19.34 -20.80
N SER A 256 25.34 19.53 -21.55
CA SER A 256 26.45 18.58 -21.65
C SER A 256 27.06 18.24 -20.28
N TRP A 257 27.17 19.19 -19.35
CA TRP A 257 27.65 18.93 -17.98
C TRP A 257 26.69 18.07 -17.17
N ASP A 258 25.38 18.27 -17.32
CA ASP A 258 24.38 17.44 -16.64
C ASP A 258 24.51 15.97 -17.07
N TYR A 259 24.73 15.71 -18.36
CA TYR A 259 24.90 14.36 -18.88
C TYR A 259 26.19 13.70 -18.35
N VAL A 260 27.29 14.46 -18.31
CA VAL A 260 28.57 14.01 -17.77
C VAL A 260 28.44 13.65 -16.30
N PHE A 261 27.94 14.57 -15.47
CA PHE A 261 27.79 14.33 -14.04
C PHE A 261 26.80 13.22 -13.73
N MET A 262 25.71 13.11 -14.50
CA MET A 262 24.74 12.04 -14.35
C MET A 262 25.38 10.66 -14.54
N LEU A 263 26.18 10.44 -15.58
CA LEU A 263 26.81 9.13 -15.83
C LEU A 263 27.98 8.85 -14.88
N GLU A 264 28.75 9.87 -14.51
CA GLU A 264 29.74 9.78 -13.43
C GLU A 264 29.08 9.36 -12.11
N GLY A 265 27.93 9.95 -11.79
CA GLY A 265 27.14 9.61 -10.61
C GLY A 265 26.52 8.22 -10.68
N ALA A 266 26.04 7.79 -11.85
CA ALA A 266 25.50 6.45 -12.06
C ALA A 266 26.53 5.34 -11.78
N SER A 267 27.82 5.63 -11.99
CA SER A 267 28.92 4.71 -11.65
C SER A 267 29.07 4.44 -10.14
N THR A 268 28.36 5.21 -9.29
CA THR A 268 28.28 4.97 -7.84
C THR A 268 27.47 3.70 -7.52
N PHE A 269 26.56 3.29 -8.42
CA PHE A 269 25.69 2.13 -8.26
C PHE A 269 26.36 0.83 -8.70
N ALA A 270 27.61 0.63 -8.28
CA ALA A 270 28.32 -0.61 -8.53
C ALA A 270 27.48 -1.79 -8.02
N SER A 271 27.08 -2.66 -8.94
CA SER A 271 26.16 -3.75 -8.68
C SER A 271 26.95 -4.97 -8.22
N VAL A 272 26.50 -5.61 -7.14
CA VAL A 272 27.19 -6.77 -6.56
C VAL A 272 26.38 -8.04 -6.79
N ALA A 273 27.03 -9.11 -7.26
CA ALA A 273 26.41 -10.43 -7.33
C ALA A 273 26.20 -11.00 -5.91
N SER A 274 24.95 -11.08 -5.42
CA SER A 274 24.66 -11.89 -4.22
C SER A 274 24.74 -13.38 -4.54
N ARG A 275 25.71 -14.09 -3.96
CA ARG A 275 25.58 -15.53 -3.68
C ARG A 275 25.49 -15.73 -2.17
N ARG A 276 24.28 -15.87 -1.61
CA ARG A 276 24.07 -16.54 -0.31
C ARG A 276 22.70 -17.23 -0.31
N HIS A 277 22.70 -18.50 0.13
CA HIS A 277 21.60 -19.46 0.19
C HIS A 277 20.39 -19.02 1.04
N GLN A 278 19.61 -18.05 0.59
CA GLN A 278 18.22 -17.92 1.04
C GLN A 278 17.30 -17.92 -0.17
N SER A 279 16.61 -19.04 -0.35
CA SER A 279 15.46 -19.31 -1.22
C SER A 279 15.35 -18.42 -2.47
N ASN A 280 15.72 -19.00 -3.63
CA ASN A 280 15.41 -18.52 -4.98
C ASN A 280 14.13 -17.67 -5.05
N VAL A 281 14.31 -16.36 -5.08
CA VAL A 281 13.33 -15.44 -5.67
C VAL A 281 13.90 -15.08 -7.03
N GLN A 282 13.20 -15.52 -8.07
CA GLN A 282 13.48 -15.37 -9.48
C GLN A 282 14.48 -14.25 -9.85
N GLY A 283 15.59 -14.64 -10.46
CA GLY A 283 16.08 -13.98 -11.67
C GLY A 283 16.72 -12.58 -11.57
N MET A 284 16.52 -11.76 -10.55
CA MET A 284 17.16 -10.43 -10.46
C MET A 284 18.55 -10.50 -9.81
N ALA A 285 19.51 -9.72 -10.33
CA ALA A 285 20.71 -9.38 -9.56
C ALA A 285 20.31 -8.35 -8.49
N SER A 286 21.03 -8.34 -7.36
CA SER A 286 20.78 -7.37 -6.29
C SER A 286 21.32 -6.01 -6.72
N PHE A 287 20.46 -5.16 -7.29
CA PHE A 287 20.79 -3.76 -7.57
C PHE A 287 20.40 -2.89 -6.37
N PRO A 288 21.21 -1.89 -5.99
CA PRO A 288 20.95 -1.08 -4.80
C PRO A 288 19.58 -0.41 -4.87
N PHE A 289 18.75 -0.63 -3.85
CA PHE A 289 17.43 -0.03 -3.67
C PHE A 289 16.49 -0.13 -4.88
N THR A 290 16.64 -1.20 -5.68
CA THR A 290 15.84 -1.44 -6.87
C THR A 290 14.97 -2.68 -6.68
N VAL A 291 13.69 -2.55 -6.98
CA VAL A 291 12.66 -3.58 -6.81
C VAL A 291 11.78 -3.65 -8.07
N TYR A 292 10.89 -4.65 -8.14
CA TYR A 292 9.86 -4.65 -9.18
C TYR A 292 8.93 -3.44 -9.00
N ALA A 293 8.48 -2.88 -10.13
CA ALA A 293 7.50 -1.81 -10.10
C ALA A 293 6.20 -2.29 -9.44
N SER A 294 5.54 -1.38 -8.73
CA SER A 294 4.22 -1.62 -8.16
C SER A 294 3.35 -0.39 -8.41
N SER A 295 2.09 -0.60 -8.78
CA SER A 295 1.10 0.48 -8.84
C SER A 295 0.80 1.11 -7.47
N ALA A 296 1.15 0.43 -6.37
CA ALA A 296 0.84 0.88 -5.02
C ALA A 296 1.42 2.28 -4.74
N GLY A 297 0.53 3.19 -4.35
CA GLY A 297 0.89 4.56 -4.02
C GLY A 297 1.23 5.46 -5.20
N TRP A 298 0.88 5.05 -6.42
CA TRP A 298 0.84 5.92 -7.59
C TRP A 298 -0.47 5.70 -8.35
N GLY A 299 -1.45 6.59 -8.14
CA GLY A 299 -2.80 6.45 -8.68
C GLY A 299 -2.92 6.56 -10.21
N GLY A 300 -1.82 6.81 -10.93
CA GLY A 300 -1.81 6.99 -12.38
C GLY A 300 -1.41 5.77 -13.22
N ILE A 301 -1.09 4.62 -12.60
CA ILE A 301 -0.69 3.39 -13.33
C ILE A 301 -1.88 2.48 -13.62
N GLU A 302 -1.96 1.98 -14.86
CA GLU A 302 -2.71 0.78 -15.18
C GLU A 302 -1.90 -0.50 -14.95
N CYS A 303 -2.57 -1.63 -14.67
CA CYS A 303 -1.90 -2.91 -14.44
C CYS A 303 -1.01 -3.37 -15.61
N THR A 304 -1.32 -2.91 -16.83
CA THR A 304 -0.53 -3.12 -18.05
C THR A 304 0.81 -2.40 -17.99
N ASP A 305 0.84 -1.15 -17.52
CA ASP A 305 2.07 -0.38 -17.36
C ASP A 305 2.99 -0.98 -16.28
N GLU A 306 2.41 -1.52 -15.19
CA GLU A 306 3.17 -2.25 -14.16
C GLU A 306 3.87 -3.49 -14.74
N ALA A 307 3.18 -4.24 -15.62
CA ALA A 307 3.74 -5.43 -16.24
C ALA A 307 4.85 -5.13 -17.26
N GLU A 308 4.78 -3.98 -17.95
CA GLU A 308 5.79 -3.53 -18.91
C GLU A 308 6.93 -2.70 -18.27
N ALA A 309 6.77 -2.28 -17.02
CA ALA A 309 7.77 -1.51 -16.29
C ALA A 309 9.06 -2.31 -16.09
N ARG A 310 10.20 -1.63 -16.21
CA ARG A 310 11.52 -2.25 -16.06
C ARG A 310 11.87 -2.53 -14.60
N ALA A 311 11.60 -1.57 -13.73
CA ALA A 311 11.83 -1.63 -12.28
C ALA A 311 11.30 -0.37 -11.59
N GLU A 312 11.38 -0.35 -10.27
CA GLU A 312 11.25 0.83 -9.43
C GLU A 312 12.53 1.03 -8.61
N PHE A 313 13.10 2.23 -8.68
CA PHE A 313 14.29 2.65 -7.94
C PHE A 313 13.91 3.59 -6.80
N TRP A 314 14.41 3.29 -5.61
CA TRP A 314 14.21 4.07 -4.39
C TRP A 314 15.51 4.80 -4.05
N ALA A 315 15.64 6.04 -4.49
CA ALA A 315 16.80 6.88 -4.21
C ALA A 315 16.79 7.37 -2.76
N PRO A 316 17.78 7.02 -1.93
CA PRO A 316 17.87 7.52 -0.56
C PRO A 316 18.17 9.01 -0.53
N LEU A 317 17.55 9.71 0.43
CA LEU A 317 17.83 11.09 0.79
C LEU A 317 18.28 11.11 2.25
N TRP A 318 19.45 11.71 2.50
CA TRP A 318 20.05 11.81 3.83
C TRP A 318 20.26 13.29 4.21
N PRO A 319 19.90 13.69 5.45
CA PRO A 319 20.03 15.07 5.89
C PRO A 319 21.42 15.37 6.48
N ARG A 320 22.13 14.34 6.96
CA ARG A 320 23.46 14.50 7.58
C ARG A 320 24.57 14.40 6.53
N PRO A 321 25.50 15.37 6.43
CA PRO A 321 26.59 15.32 5.46
C PRO A 321 27.39 14.02 5.51
N ALA A 322 27.46 13.31 4.38
CA ALA A 322 28.17 12.03 4.24
C ALA A 322 29.23 12.12 3.14
N ARG A 323 30.35 11.43 3.34
CA ARG A 323 31.43 11.30 2.34
C ARG A 323 31.02 10.36 1.22
N TYR A 324 31.60 10.55 0.05
CA TYR A 324 31.36 9.67 -1.11
C TYR A 324 31.63 8.19 -0.80
N ALA A 325 32.69 7.89 -0.05
CA ALA A 325 33.03 6.51 0.34
C ALA A 325 31.95 5.86 1.22
N GLU A 326 31.34 6.62 2.14
CA GLU A 326 30.26 6.15 3.01
C GLU A 326 29.01 5.85 2.17
N ILE A 327 28.67 6.75 1.24
CA ILE A 327 27.54 6.58 0.31
C ILE A 327 27.75 5.34 -0.56
N LYS A 328 28.95 5.14 -1.11
CA LYS A 328 29.29 3.97 -1.93
C LYS A 328 29.18 2.67 -1.14
N ALA A 329 29.67 2.65 0.11
CA ALA A 329 29.55 1.49 0.98
C ALA A 329 28.08 1.14 1.25
N LEU A 330 27.25 2.14 1.54
CA LEU A 330 25.81 1.98 1.77
C LEU A 330 25.05 1.46 0.53
N PHE A 331 25.37 1.99 -0.66
CA PHE A 331 24.81 1.46 -1.91
C PHE A 331 25.28 0.04 -2.19
N GLY A 332 26.53 -0.31 -1.87
CA GLY A 332 27.03 -1.68 -1.99
C GLY A 332 26.28 -2.69 -1.11
N GLU A 333 25.77 -2.26 0.05
CA GLU A 333 24.89 -3.07 0.88
C GLU A 333 23.46 -3.14 0.32
N GLY A 334 22.93 -1.99 -0.13
CA GLY A 334 21.83 -1.78 -1.10
C GLY A 334 20.49 -2.49 -0.90
N ARG A 335 20.32 -3.27 0.17
CA ARG A 335 19.16 -4.14 0.38
C ARG A 335 18.28 -3.62 1.49
N VAL A 336 16.99 -3.74 1.25
CA VAL A 336 15.95 -3.46 2.24
C VAL A 336 15.26 -4.77 2.58
N VAL A 337 15.23 -5.08 3.88
CA VAL A 337 14.67 -6.32 4.43
C VAL A 337 13.45 -5.98 5.26
N ALA A 338 12.30 -6.55 4.92
CA ALA A 338 11.09 -6.56 5.73
C ALA A 338 10.92 -7.94 6.37
N GLN A 339 10.79 -8.01 7.70
CA GLN A 339 10.48 -9.24 8.43
C GLN A 339 11.37 -10.45 8.06
N GLY A 340 12.67 -10.21 7.92
CA GLY A 340 13.64 -11.25 7.55
C GLY A 340 13.63 -11.67 6.07
N ARG A 341 12.88 -10.96 5.20
CA ARG A 341 12.84 -11.18 3.75
C ARG A 341 13.19 -9.92 2.97
N MET A 342 13.83 -10.10 1.83
CA MET A 342 14.13 -8.98 0.93
C MET A 342 12.83 -8.41 0.33
N ALA A 343 12.74 -7.08 0.26
CA ALA A 343 11.64 -6.42 -0.43
C ALA A 343 11.65 -6.78 -1.92
N ARG A 344 10.50 -7.19 -2.46
CA ARG A 344 10.38 -7.62 -3.87
C ARG A 344 9.90 -6.51 -4.78
N ASP A 345 8.97 -5.69 -4.31
CA ASP A 345 8.35 -4.60 -5.07
C ASP A 345 8.22 -3.32 -4.23
N GLY A 346 7.71 -2.26 -4.84
CA GLY A 346 7.54 -0.95 -4.19
C GLY A 346 6.70 -1.00 -2.91
N PHE A 347 5.67 -1.86 -2.84
CA PHE A 347 4.87 -2.03 -1.62
C PHE A 347 5.68 -2.68 -0.49
N ASP A 348 6.40 -3.77 -0.78
CA ASP A 348 7.26 -4.42 0.21
C ASP A 348 8.38 -3.48 0.69
N PHE A 349 8.92 -2.65 -0.22
CA PHE A 349 9.95 -1.66 0.11
C PHE A 349 9.40 -0.61 1.07
N ALA A 350 8.22 -0.04 0.77
CA ALA A 350 7.55 0.92 1.64
C ALA A 350 7.28 0.34 3.03
N ARG A 351 6.77 -0.90 3.09
CA ARG A 351 6.51 -1.59 4.36
C ARG A 351 7.79 -1.78 5.18
N ALA A 352 8.89 -2.13 4.52
CA ALA A 352 10.18 -2.34 5.18
C ALA A 352 10.72 -1.05 5.82
N ILE A 353 10.73 0.06 5.07
CA ILE A 353 11.20 1.35 5.58
C ILE A 353 10.30 1.93 6.67
N SER A 354 9.01 1.57 6.67
CA SER A 354 8.05 1.97 7.70
C SER A 354 8.04 1.07 8.95
N THR A 355 8.79 -0.05 8.95
CA THR A 355 8.89 -0.94 10.13
C THR A 355 10.17 -0.68 10.90
N LEU A 356 11.29 -0.60 10.18
CA LEU A 356 12.62 -0.33 10.73
C LEU A 356 13.16 0.86 9.94
N GLY A 357 12.66 2.05 10.28
CA GLY A 357 13.15 3.33 9.76
C GLY A 357 14.68 3.30 9.77
N ILE A 358 15.26 3.31 8.58
CA ILE A 358 16.54 2.67 8.28
C ILE A 358 17.62 3.09 9.27
N SER A 359 18.23 2.09 9.93
CA SER A 359 19.31 2.25 10.92
C SER A 359 20.59 2.92 10.39
N ARG A 360 20.59 3.35 9.12
CA ARG A 360 21.74 3.85 8.36
C ARG A 360 21.68 5.34 8.03
N GLY A 361 20.73 6.09 8.58
CA GLY A 361 20.71 7.56 8.52
C GLY A 361 20.04 8.20 7.31
N PHE A 362 19.26 7.43 6.53
CA PHE A 362 18.37 7.97 5.50
C PHE A 362 17.08 8.51 6.12
N SER A 363 16.65 9.71 5.73
CA SER A 363 15.39 10.29 6.22
C SER A 363 14.23 10.01 5.29
N GLU A 364 14.49 9.96 3.98
CA GLU A 364 13.45 9.84 2.95
C GLU A 364 13.97 9.04 1.74
N PHE A 365 13.06 8.57 0.91
CA PHE A 365 13.33 7.94 -0.37
C PHE A 365 12.49 8.59 -1.46
N GLN A 366 13.15 9.00 -2.54
CA GLN A 366 12.50 9.39 -3.78
C GLN A 366 12.29 8.13 -4.63
N ARG A 367 11.04 7.88 -5.04
CA ARG A 367 10.67 6.73 -5.87
C ARG A 367 10.69 7.15 -7.33
N TYR A 368 11.32 6.33 -8.17
CA TYR A 368 11.22 6.42 -9.62
C TYR A 368 10.77 5.09 -10.19
N GLY A 369 9.71 5.10 -11.00
CA GLY A 369 9.34 3.94 -11.79
C GLY A 369 9.85 4.10 -13.23
N TYR A 370 10.36 3.00 -13.80
CA TYR A 370 10.87 2.96 -15.17
C TYR A 370 9.81 2.39 -16.10
N PHE A 371 9.01 3.26 -16.71
CA PHE A 371 7.88 2.89 -17.57
C PHE A 371 8.24 2.99 -19.04
N LYS A 372 7.63 2.13 -19.86
CA LYS A 372 7.87 2.07 -21.29
C LYS A 372 7.14 3.22 -21.98
N ARG A 373 7.84 3.99 -22.82
CA ARG A 373 7.26 5.08 -23.61
C ARG A 373 6.84 4.59 -25.00
N ALA A 374 7.82 4.12 -25.76
CA ALA A 374 7.64 3.70 -27.14
C ALA A 374 8.72 2.68 -27.53
N GLY A 375 8.30 1.55 -28.10
CA GLY A 375 9.20 0.45 -28.46
C GLY A 375 9.95 -0.07 -27.23
N LYS A 376 11.28 0.05 -27.25
CA LYS A 376 12.17 -0.38 -26.14
C LYS A 376 12.75 0.78 -25.33
N SER A 377 12.15 1.96 -25.42
CA SER A 377 12.61 3.18 -24.73
C SER A 377 11.78 3.42 -23.48
N TYR A 378 12.42 3.84 -22.39
CA TYR A 378 11.83 3.96 -21.06
C TYR A 378 11.95 5.38 -20.51
N TYR A 379 11.13 5.70 -19.51
CA TYR A 379 11.24 6.91 -18.71
C TYR A 379 11.30 6.57 -17.23
N ALA A 380 12.26 7.17 -16.53
CA ALA A 380 12.29 7.23 -15.08
C ALA A 380 11.37 8.37 -14.61
N VAL A 381 10.14 8.01 -14.28
CA VAL A 381 9.12 8.95 -13.77
C VAL A 381 9.21 8.99 -12.26
N ALA A 382 9.23 10.19 -11.67
CA ALA A 382 9.14 10.33 -10.22
C ALA A 382 7.70 10.05 -9.76
N ILE A 383 7.50 8.90 -9.10
CA ILE A 383 6.14 8.40 -8.74
C ILE A 383 5.75 8.70 -7.30
N GLY A 384 6.66 9.23 -6.48
CA GLY A 384 6.35 9.68 -5.14
C GLY A 384 7.56 9.74 -4.21
N ARG A 385 7.34 10.24 -2.99
CA ARG A 385 8.35 10.30 -1.94
C ARG A 385 7.83 9.65 -0.67
N ARG A 386 8.71 8.98 0.07
CA ARG A 386 8.37 8.33 1.34
C ARG A 386 9.41 8.62 2.41
N ARG A 387 8.92 8.94 3.61
CA ARG A 387 9.77 9.12 4.78
C ARG A 387 10.12 7.75 5.37
N ALA A 388 11.39 7.55 5.70
CA ALA A 388 11.86 6.34 6.36
C ALA A 388 11.63 6.46 7.88
N LYS A 389 10.37 6.52 8.31
CA LYS A 389 9.97 6.60 9.72
C LYS A 389 9.09 5.41 10.07
N PRO A 390 9.22 4.84 11.28
CA PRO A 390 8.27 3.85 11.77
C PRO A 390 6.83 4.39 11.69
N SER A 391 5.93 3.62 11.10
CA SER A 391 4.50 3.94 11.05
C SER A 391 3.71 2.97 11.94
N PRO A 392 2.76 3.44 12.76
CA PRO A 392 1.84 2.57 13.48
C PRO A 392 1.10 1.60 12.54
N GLY A 393 0.75 2.04 11.32
CA GLY A 393 0.06 1.22 10.32
C GLY A 393 0.88 0.03 9.83
N ALA A 394 2.20 0.05 9.94
CA ALA A 394 3.05 -1.11 9.62
C ALA A 394 2.78 -2.31 10.55
N LYS A 395 2.38 -2.07 11.81
CA LYS A 395 1.97 -3.13 12.74
C LYS A 395 0.64 -3.75 12.35
N LEU A 396 -0.33 -2.93 11.91
CA LEU A 396 -1.61 -3.39 11.38
C LEU A 396 -1.42 -4.28 10.15
N ILE A 397 -0.60 -3.86 9.18
CA ILE A 397 -0.26 -4.67 8.00
C ILE A 397 0.42 -5.98 8.41
N SER A 398 1.28 -5.95 9.43
CA SER A 398 1.92 -7.18 9.96
C SER A 398 0.92 -8.13 10.60
N ASP A 399 -0.12 -7.61 11.26
CA ASP A 399 -1.24 -8.38 11.80
C ASP A 399 -2.10 -9.02 10.70
N LEU A 400 -2.32 -8.32 9.58
CA LEU A 400 -3.00 -8.84 8.38
C LEU A 400 -2.15 -9.88 7.63
N ASP A 401 -0.84 -9.70 7.55
CA ASP A 401 0.07 -10.62 6.86
C ASP A 401 0.48 -11.84 7.70
N ARG A 402 -0.20 -12.10 8.83
CA ARG A 402 0.06 -13.29 9.64
C ARG A 402 -0.11 -14.56 8.79
N GLY A 403 0.91 -15.41 8.81
CA GLY A 403 0.95 -16.62 7.96
C GLY A 403 1.26 -16.35 6.47
N GLY A 404 1.62 -15.12 6.10
CA GLY A 404 1.97 -14.73 4.72
C GLY A 404 0.77 -14.53 3.80
N TRP A 405 -0.41 -14.22 4.36
CA TRP A 405 -1.66 -14.11 3.60
C TRP A 405 -1.58 -13.10 2.45
N LEU A 406 -1.00 -11.91 2.69
CA LEU A 406 -0.90 -10.87 1.66
C LEU A 406 -0.10 -11.36 0.46
N ARG A 407 0.99 -12.09 0.69
CA ARG A 407 1.79 -12.66 -0.40
C ARG A 407 0.97 -13.53 -1.34
N TYR A 408 0.16 -14.44 -0.79
CA TYR A 408 -0.64 -15.36 -1.59
C TYR A 408 -1.74 -14.63 -2.37
N VAL A 409 -2.42 -13.69 -1.72
CA VAL A 409 -3.48 -12.89 -2.33
C VAL A 409 -2.94 -12.02 -3.47
N ARG A 410 -1.81 -11.35 -3.25
CA ARG A 410 -1.15 -10.52 -4.28
C ARG A 410 -0.68 -11.37 -5.46
N GLN A 411 -0.07 -12.53 -5.19
CA GLN A 411 0.33 -13.48 -6.24
C GLN A 411 -0.87 -13.98 -7.05
N PHE A 412 -1.98 -14.30 -6.38
CA PHE A 412 -3.22 -14.72 -7.03
C PHE A 412 -3.81 -13.60 -7.90
N GLY A 413 -3.89 -12.38 -7.38
CA GLY A 413 -4.38 -11.21 -8.11
C GLY A 413 -3.55 -10.87 -9.35
N ARG A 414 -2.22 -11.02 -9.30
CA ARG A 414 -1.31 -10.71 -10.42
C ARG A 414 -1.22 -11.82 -11.48
N SER A 415 -1.96 -12.91 -11.34
CA SER A 415 -1.91 -14.03 -12.29
C SER A 415 -2.55 -13.66 -13.63
N ALA A 416 -1.89 -14.01 -14.75
CA ALA A 416 -2.25 -13.57 -16.10
C ALA A 416 -3.68 -13.95 -16.57
N ASN A 417 -4.29 -14.98 -15.97
CA ASN A 417 -5.63 -15.46 -16.30
C ASN A 417 -6.71 -15.04 -15.27
N GLN A 418 -6.39 -14.15 -14.33
CA GLN A 418 -7.31 -13.77 -13.28
C GLN A 418 -8.36 -12.75 -13.76
N ALA A 419 -9.60 -12.86 -13.27
CA ALA A 419 -10.69 -11.93 -13.59
C ALA A 419 -10.36 -10.49 -13.21
N GLY A 420 -10.75 -9.53 -14.06
CA GLY A 420 -10.44 -8.10 -13.87
C GLY A 420 -10.93 -7.53 -12.53
N SER A 421 -12.10 -7.96 -12.06
CA SER A 421 -12.62 -7.58 -10.74
C SER A 421 -11.70 -7.98 -9.59
N ILE A 422 -11.09 -9.17 -9.64
CA ILE A 422 -10.17 -9.62 -8.58
C ILE A 422 -8.86 -8.85 -8.66
N ARG A 423 -8.33 -8.60 -9.86
CA ARG A 423 -7.13 -7.76 -10.04
C ARG A 423 -7.35 -6.37 -9.44
N HIS A 424 -8.49 -5.76 -9.75
CA HIS A 424 -8.84 -4.44 -9.27
C HIS A 424 -8.98 -4.41 -7.74
N SER A 425 -9.64 -5.40 -7.11
CA SER A 425 -9.72 -5.43 -5.63
C SER A 425 -8.39 -5.67 -4.94
N VAL A 426 -7.49 -6.47 -5.53
CA VAL A 426 -6.13 -6.64 -4.99
C VAL A 426 -5.35 -5.33 -5.12
N LYS A 427 -5.49 -4.61 -6.24
CA LYS A 427 -4.89 -3.27 -6.41
C LYS A 427 -5.42 -2.28 -5.38
N ASN A 428 -6.74 -2.20 -5.20
CA ASN A 428 -7.36 -1.30 -4.21
C ASN A 428 -6.91 -1.64 -2.78
N LEU A 429 -6.74 -2.93 -2.46
CA LEU A 429 -6.14 -3.34 -1.19
C LEU A 429 -4.69 -2.87 -1.07
N GLU A 430 -3.85 -3.05 -2.10
CA GLU A 430 -2.47 -2.57 -2.08
C GLU A 430 -2.39 -1.05 -1.89
N GLU A 431 -3.26 -0.28 -2.55
CA GLU A 431 -3.35 1.17 -2.40
C GLU A 431 -3.76 1.58 -0.98
N ALA A 432 -4.85 0.99 -0.45
CA ALA A 432 -5.32 1.29 0.91
C ALA A 432 -4.27 0.90 1.97
N LEU A 433 -3.59 -0.23 1.82
CA LEU A 433 -2.50 -0.62 2.72
C LEU A 433 -1.27 0.29 2.56
N PHE A 434 -1.03 0.85 1.36
CA PHE A 434 0.07 1.78 1.14
C PHE A 434 -0.19 3.14 1.80
N GLU A 435 -1.45 3.56 1.94
CA GLU A 435 -1.84 4.74 2.71
C GLU A 435 -1.58 4.56 4.21
N LEU A 436 -1.79 3.36 4.76
CA LEU A 436 -1.44 3.06 6.17
C LEU A 436 0.04 3.23 6.49
N LEU A 437 0.91 3.21 5.48
CA LEU A 437 2.36 3.38 5.64
C LEU A 437 2.77 4.85 5.75
N ALA A 438 1.83 5.79 5.72
CA ALA A 438 2.07 7.19 6.01
C ALA A 438 2.65 7.39 7.44
N PRO A 439 3.40 8.48 7.68
CA PRO A 439 3.98 8.76 9.01
C PRO A 439 2.92 8.94 10.11
N GLU A 440 1.77 9.50 9.75
CA GLU A 440 0.63 9.71 10.63
C GLU A 440 -0.50 8.77 10.20
N LEU A 441 -1.07 8.06 11.16
CA LEU A 441 -2.16 7.13 10.91
C LEU A 441 -3.49 7.89 11.03
N SER A 442 -4.29 7.90 9.95
CA SER A 442 -5.63 8.47 9.98
C SER A 442 -6.70 7.39 10.09
N HIS A 443 -7.79 7.69 10.81
CA HIS A 443 -8.96 6.81 10.91
C HIS A 443 -9.53 6.46 9.54
N SER A 444 -9.52 7.41 8.60
CA SER A 444 -9.97 7.20 7.22
C SER A 444 -9.13 6.18 6.46
N ALA A 445 -7.80 6.19 6.63
CA ALA A 445 -6.92 5.24 5.96
C ALA A 445 -7.13 3.81 6.52
N VAL A 446 -7.30 3.67 7.84
CA VAL A 446 -7.59 2.37 8.48
C VAL A 446 -8.96 1.86 8.05
N SER A 447 -9.98 2.71 8.06
CA SER A 447 -11.32 2.39 7.56
C SER A 447 -11.30 1.97 6.08
N GLY A 448 -10.59 2.70 5.22
CA GLY A 448 -10.42 2.37 3.80
C GLY A 448 -9.75 1.02 3.59
N ALA A 449 -8.72 0.69 4.39
CA ALA A 449 -8.08 -0.62 4.36
C ALA A 449 -9.03 -1.74 4.84
N ILE A 450 -9.81 -1.51 5.90
CA ILE A 450 -10.83 -2.47 6.38
C ILE A 450 -11.87 -2.73 5.28
N MET A 451 -12.39 -1.70 4.65
CA MET A 451 -13.34 -1.81 3.53
C MET A 451 -12.72 -2.59 2.36
N ALA A 452 -11.48 -2.30 1.97
CA ALA A 452 -10.79 -3.01 0.90
C ALA A 452 -10.57 -4.50 1.21
N ILE A 453 -10.22 -4.85 2.46
CA ILE A 453 -10.13 -6.23 2.93
C ILE A 453 -11.49 -6.93 2.79
N GLY A 454 -12.56 -6.26 3.21
CA GLY A 454 -13.93 -6.77 3.14
C GLY A 454 -14.39 -7.05 1.72
N GLN A 455 -14.25 -6.07 0.83
CA GLN A 455 -14.59 -6.19 -0.59
C GLN A 455 -13.80 -7.32 -1.26
N LEU A 456 -12.50 -7.47 -0.96
CA LEU A 456 -11.71 -8.57 -1.48
C LEU A 456 -12.17 -9.91 -0.92
N GLY A 457 -12.48 -10.00 0.37
CA GLY A 457 -13.01 -11.21 1.01
C GLY A 457 -14.32 -11.67 0.36
N LEU A 458 -15.26 -10.75 0.11
CA LEU A 458 -16.50 -11.04 -0.61
C LEU A 458 -16.24 -11.60 -2.01
N ARG A 459 -15.33 -10.98 -2.78
CA ARG A 459 -14.98 -11.43 -4.13
C ARG A 459 -14.27 -12.78 -4.14
N LEU A 460 -13.37 -13.04 -3.20
CA LEU A 460 -12.72 -14.35 -3.08
C LEU A 460 -13.74 -15.45 -2.77
N SER A 461 -14.77 -15.14 -1.98
CA SER A 461 -15.82 -16.10 -1.62
C SER A 461 -16.72 -16.51 -2.80
N SER A 462 -16.81 -15.69 -3.85
CA SER A 462 -17.61 -15.99 -5.04
C SER A 462 -16.85 -16.76 -6.12
N VAL A 463 -15.51 -16.87 -5.99
CA VAL A 463 -14.69 -17.65 -6.93
C VAL A 463 -14.96 -19.14 -6.74
N GLN A 464 -15.45 -19.79 -7.80
CA GLN A 464 -15.60 -21.24 -7.81
C GLN A 464 -14.22 -21.91 -7.89
N THR A 465 -13.89 -22.74 -6.90
CA THR A 465 -12.66 -23.52 -6.87
C THR A 465 -12.74 -24.67 -7.88
N ASN A 466 -12.02 -24.56 -9.00
CA ASN A 466 -11.69 -25.74 -9.81
C ASN A 466 -10.35 -26.31 -9.32
N LYS A 467 -10.19 -27.65 -9.40
CA LYS A 467 -9.01 -28.42 -8.90
C LYS A 467 -7.62 -27.90 -9.34
N LYS A 468 -7.53 -26.96 -10.28
CA LYS A 468 -6.29 -26.35 -10.80
C LYS A 468 -5.88 -25.01 -10.16
N ASN A 469 -6.80 -24.28 -9.51
CA ASN A 469 -6.51 -22.96 -8.90
C ASN A 469 -6.86 -22.95 -7.42
N LEU A 470 -5.85 -22.95 -6.55
CA LEU A 470 -6.02 -22.75 -5.11
C LEU A 470 -6.40 -21.28 -4.86
N VAL A 471 -7.67 -21.03 -4.58
CA VAL A 471 -8.15 -19.72 -4.12
C VAL A 471 -7.48 -19.42 -2.77
N PRO A 472 -6.95 -18.20 -2.55
CA PRO A 472 -6.40 -17.81 -1.26
C PRO A 472 -7.40 -18.03 -0.12
N ALA A 473 -6.91 -18.38 1.07
CA ALA A 473 -7.75 -18.51 2.26
C ALA A 473 -8.49 -17.18 2.56
N PRO A 474 -9.62 -17.23 3.31
CA PRO A 474 -10.29 -16.03 3.80
C PRO A 474 -9.33 -15.08 4.53
N PRO A 475 -9.66 -13.77 4.61
CA PRO A 475 -8.89 -12.83 5.42
C PRO A 475 -8.68 -13.37 6.85
N PRO A 476 -7.46 -13.26 7.40
CA PRO A 476 -7.20 -13.67 8.77
C PRO A 476 -7.97 -12.80 9.75
N LEU A 477 -8.25 -13.34 10.94
CA LEU A 477 -8.94 -12.61 11.99
C LEU A 477 -8.06 -11.49 12.54
N LEU A 478 -8.34 -10.25 12.16
CA LEU A 478 -7.62 -9.04 12.54
C LEU A 478 -7.75 -8.76 14.05
N SER A 479 -6.72 -8.17 14.63
CA SER A 479 -6.72 -7.73 16.02
C SER A 479 -7.71 -6.59 16.26
N SER A 480 -8.09 -6.37 17.54
CA SER A 480 -8.99 -5.27 17.92
C SER A 480 -8.39 -3.88 17.69
N GLN A 481 -7.06 -3.78 17.51
CA GLN A 481 -6.38 -2.54 17.17
C GLN A 481 -6.90 -1.95 15.84
N TRP A 482 -7.22 -2.79 14.86
CA TRP A 482 -7.83 -2.31 13.61
C TRP A 482 -9.14 -1.57 13.84
N VAL A 483 -9.96 -2.05 14.79
CA VAL A 483 -11.22 -1.41 15.14
C VAL A 483 -10.97 -0.11 15.91
N CYS A 484 -10.05 -0.11 16.88
CA CYS A 484 -9.70 1.10 17.63
C CYS A 484 -9.20 2.22 16.74
N GLU A 485 -8.29 1.90 15.81
CA GLU A 485 -7.63 2.88 14.96
C GLU A 485 -8.54 3.34 13.80
N ALA A 486 -9.59 2.59 13.45
CA ALA A 486 -10.54 2.95 12.41
C ALA A 486 -11.74 3.75 12.91
N ASP A 487 -12.03 3.71 14.20
CA ASP A 487 -13.17 4.40 14.80
C ASP A 487 -13.02 5.92 14.70
N ASP A 488 -13.75 6.51 13.77
CA ASP A 488 -13.81 7.97 13.56
C ASP A 488 -14.98 8.62 14.33
N GLY A 489 -15.67 7.87 15.18
CA GLY A 489 -16.82 8.34 15.94
C GLY A 489 -18.09 8.52 15.12
N SER A 490 -18.15 8.04 13.87
CA SER A 490 -19.35 8.12 13.05
C SER A 490 -20.40 7.06 13.43
N PRO A 491 -21.71 7.37 13.28
CA PRO A 491 -22.78 6.39 13.41
C PRO A 491 -22.60 5.18 12.49
N GLU A 492 -22.10 5.39 11.27
CA GLU A 492 -21.86 4.33 10.29
C GLU A 492 -20.84 3.32 10.81
N PHE A 493 -19.75 3.80 11.39
CA PHE A 493 -18.72 2.94 11.95
C PHE A 493 -19.24 2.14 13.16
N ARG A 494 -19.90 2.81 14.11
CA ARG A 494 -20.41 2.15 15.33
C ARG A 494 -21.47 1.11 15.01
N ILE A 495 -22.41 1.40 14.11
CA ILE A 495 -23.41 0.42 13.66
C ILE A 495 -22.73 -0.76 12.94
N ALA A 496 -21.80 -0.50 12.02
CA ALA A 496 -21.08 -1.56 11.32
C ALA A 496 -20.30 -2.46 12.30
N ALA A 497 -19.63 -1.89 13.30
CA ALA A 497 -18.92 -2.63 14.33
C ALA A 497 -19.87 -3.46 15.21
N ALA A 498 -21.01 -2.90 15.61
CA ALA A 498 -22.03 -3.59 16.39
C ALA A 498 -22.61 -4.80 15.62
N LEU A 499 -22.91 -4.62 14.33
CA LEU A 499 -23.39 -5.68 13.45
C LEU A 499 -22.31 -6.76 13.21
N ALA A 500 -21.05 -6.36 13.03
CA ALA A 500 -19.94 -7.31 12.87
C ALA A 500 -19.75 -8.23 14.09
N GLY A 501 -20.09 -7.74 15.29
CA GLY A 501 -20.06 -8.49 16.54
C GLY A 501 -21.16 -9.53 16.72
N LEU A 502 -22.17 -9.57 15.84
CA LEU A 502 -23.31 -10.50 15.95
C LEU A 502 -22.86 -11.97 15.83
N GLY A 503 -23.42 -12.81 16.70
CA GLY A 503 -23.10 -14.22 16.79
C GLY A 503 -21.89 -14.54 17.67
N ILE A 504 -21.40 -13.57 18.44
CA ILE A 504 -20.28 -13.69 19.37
C ILE A 504 -20.79 -13.41 20.79
N SER A 505 -20.61 -14.36 21.74
CA SER A 505 -21.16 -14.21 23.10
C SER A 505 -20.37 -13.20 23.94
N ARG A 506 -21.09 -12.39 24.72
CA ARG A 506 -20.51 -11.43 25.69
C ARG A 506 -19.73 -12.12 26.82
N GLN A 507 -20.08 -13.35 27.19
CA GLN A 507 -19.46 -14.07 28.32
C GLN A 507 -18.10 -14.68 27.98
N ASP A 508 -17.79 -14.91 26.71
CA ASP A 508 -16.57 -15.61 26.26
C ASP A 508 -15.28 -14.77 26.34
N PHE A 509 -15.38 -13.48 26.67
CA PHE A 509 -14.25 -12.52 26.66
C PHE A 509 -13.79 -12.05 28.06
N GLY A 510 -14.33 -12.62 29.16
CA GLY A 510 -14.12 -12.07 30.52
C GLY A 510 -13.73 -13.05 31.64
N ALA A 511 -13.63 -14.35 31.40
CA ALA A 511 -13.38 -15.31 32.47
C ALA A 511 -11.89 -15.70 32.57
N GLU A 512 -11.07 -14.84 33.20
CA GLU A 512 -9.83 -15.26 33.87
C GLU A 512 -10.01 -15.50 35.37
N SER A 513 -11.24 -15.44 35.90
CA SER A 513 -11.49 -15.75 37.30
C SER A 513 -12.74 -16.61 37.49
N ASN A 514 -12.51 -17.81 38.02
CA ASN A 514 -13.43 -18.68 38.76
C ASN A 514 -14.93 -18.51 38.49
N CYS A 515 -15.47 -19.26 37.53
CA CYS A 515 -16.87 -19.65 37.56
C CYS A 515 -17.00 -21.16 37.41
N GLN A 516 -17.60 -21.75 38.45
CA GLN A 516 -18.08 -23.12 38.48
C GLN A 516 -18.99 -23.39 37.27
N SER A 517 -18.97 -24.66 36.83
CA SER A 517 -19.69 -25.23 35.70
C SER A 517 -21.02 -24.56 35.34
N LEU A 518 -20.99 -23.71 34.31
CA LEU A 518 -22.19 -23.26 33.61
C LEU A 518 -22.70 -24.37 32.67
N PRO A 519 -24.02 -24.50 32.47
CA PRO A 519 -24.60 -25.53 31.60
C PRO A 519 -24.08 -25.37 30.17
N LYS A 520 -23.78 -26.50 29.52
CA LYS A 520 -23.38 -26.57 28.10
C LYS A 520 -24.46 -25.89 27.24
N VAL A 521 -24.24 -24.66 26.79
CA VAL A 521 -25.11 -23.99 25.81
C VAL A 521 -25.08 -24.81 24.53
N GLN A 522 -26.21 -25.42 24.17
CA GLN A 522 -26.36 -26.12 22.88
C GLN A 522 -26.52 -25.07 21.77
N GLY A 523 -25.53 -25.00 20.89
CA GLY A 523 -25.55 -24.20 19.66
C GLY A 523 -25.13 -22.75 19.84
N PHE A 524 -24.23 -22.28 18.96
CA PHE A 524 -23.90 -20.86 18.82
C PHE A 524 -24.58 -20.29 17.56
N PRO A 525 -25.19 -19.10 17.63
CA PRO A 525 -25.67 -18.42 16.43
C PRO A 525 -24.50 -18.19 15.46
N PRO A 526 -24.73 -18.29 14.14
CA PRO A 526 -23.67 -18.03 13.16
C PRO A 526 -23.13 -16.60 13.31
N PRO A 527 -21.80 -16.40 13.17
CA PRO A 527 -21.22 -15.07 13.17
C PRO A 527 -21.69 -14.29 11.94
N MET A 528 -21.70 -12.96 12.01
CA MET A 528 -22.11 -12.10 10.88
C MET A 528 -21.36 -12.45 9.58
N ALA A 529 -20.07 -12.77 9.65
CA ALA A 529 -19.25 -13.20 8.51
C ALA A 529 -19.84 -14.36 7.70
N ALA A 530 -20.56 -15.30 8.34
CA ALA A 530 -21.14 -16.47 7.70
C ALA A 530 -22.38 -16.14 6.85
N HIS A 531 -23.01 -14.98 7.08
CA HIS A 531 -24.08 -14.47 6.24
C HIS A 531 -23.56 -13.70 5.03
N LEU A 532 -22.34 -13.17 5.11
CA LEU A 532 -21.67 -12.44 4.03
C LEU A 532 -20.92 -13.36 3.07
N THR A 533 -20.30 -14.42 3.58
CA THR A 533 -19.40 -15.26 2.81
C THR A 533 -19.58 -16.75 3.12
N ARG A 534 -19.19 -17.59 2.16
CA ARG A 534 -19.21 -19.05 2.28
C ARG A 534 -18.11 -19.53 3.21
N LEU A 535 -18.30 -19.42 4.52
CA LEU A 535 -17.39 -20.00 5.50
C LEU A 535 -17.84 -21.41 5.88
N THR A 536 -16.88 -22.31 6.10
CA THR A 536 -17.16 -23.64 6.64
C THR A 536 -17.78 -23.52 8.03
N ASN A 537 -19.07 -23.83 8.13
CA ASN A 537 -19.73 -24.14 9.38
C ASN A 537 -19.86 -25.67 9.42
N SER A 538 -18.80 -26.43 9.75
CA SER A 538 -18.93 -27.89 9.75
C SER A 538 -19.85 -28.36 10.89
N ILE A 539 -21.13 -28.51 10.55
CA ILE A 539 -22.07 -29.43 11.17
C ILE A 539 -22.27 -30.53 10.11
N GLY A 540 -21.63 -31.68 10.31
CA GLY A 540 -21.83 -32.86 9.46
C GLY A 540 -20.67 -33.86 9.49
N GLY A 541 -20.83 -34.91 10.30
CA GLY A 541 -20.15 -36.21 10.14
C GLY A 541 -18.67 -36.30 10.53
N ASN A 542 -18.37 -36.85 11.70
CA ASN A 542 -17.07 -37.42 12.09
C ASN A 542 -15.80 -36.58 11.87
N ALA A 543 -15.88 -35.27 12.12
CA ALA A 543 -14.75 -34.52 12.63
C ALA A 543 -15.16 -33.98 14.00
N GLN A 544 -14.54 -34.53 15.05
CA GLN A 544 -14.64 -34.01 16.40
C GLN A 544 -14.48 -32.48 16.35
N PHE A 545 -15.34 -31.78 17.09
CA PHE A 545 -15.34 -30.34 17.33
C PHE A 545 -13.91 -29.74 17.39
N GLU A 546 -13.31 -29.40 16.25
CA GLU A 546 -12.42 -28.24 16.13
C GLU A 546 -13.35 -27.06 16.02
N ALA A 547 -13.94 -26.76 17.17
CA ALA A 547 -14.69 -25.56 17.40
C ALA A 547 -13.90 -24.36 16.84
N ILE A 548 -14.67 -23.38 16.42
CA ILE A 548 -14.32 -21.98 16.47
C ILE A 548 -13.99 -21.67 17.95
N THR A 549 -12.86 -22.17 18.46
CA THR A 549 -12.38 -21.89 19.82
C THR A 549 -11.74 -20.52 19.79
N PHE A 550 -12.58 -19.52 20.03
CA PHE A 550 -12.12 -18.30 20.65
C PHE A 550 -11.64 -18.68 22.07
N PHE A 551 -10.34 -18.51 22.32
CA PHE A 551 -9.71 -18.57 23.65
C PHE A 551 -9.77 -19.89 24.43
N ARG A 552 -8.87 -20.83 24.10
CA ARG A 552 -8.16 -21.60 25.14
C ARG A 552 -6.72 -21.81 24.71
N GLY A 553 -5.79 -21.47 25.59
CA GLY A 553 -4.36 -21.61 25.36
C GLY A 553 -3.97 -23.05 25.07
N ARG A 554 -3.55 -23.31 23.83
CA ARG A 554 -2.44 -24.18 23.37
C ARG A 554 -2.64 -24.40 21.86
N HIS A 555 -1.62 -24.01 21.10
CA HIS A 555 -1.44 -24.18 19.65
C HIS A 555 -2.44 -25.09 18.90
N LEU A 556 -3.57 -24.53 18.45
CA LEU A 556 -4.40 -25.07 17.38
C LEU A 556 -4.76 -23.90 16.43
N ARG A 557 -4.30 -23.98 15.18
CA ARG A 557 -4.54 -22.97 14.14
C ARG A 557 -6.00 -23.06 13.68
N ALA A 558 -6.91 -22.37 14.38
CA ALA A 558 -8.27 -22.16 13.87
C ALA A 558 -8.21 -21.22 12.65
N SER A 559 -8.06 -21.79 11.44
CA SER A 559 -8.12 -21.05 10.19
C SER A 559 -9.56 -21.00 9.68
N ARG A 560 -10.13 -19.82 9.43
CA ARG A 560 -11.35 -19.69 8.62
C ARG A 560 -11.08 -20.32 7.26
N GLN A 561 -11.95 -21.21 6.78
CA GLN A 561 -11.84 -21.83 5.45
C GLN A 561 -13.09 -21.54 4.63
N TRP A 562 -12.91 -21.49 3.31
CA TRP A 562 -14.04 -21.42 2.39
C TRP A 562 -14.82 -22.74 2.40
N ALA A 563 -16.15 -22.67 2.47
CA ALA A 563 -16.99 -23.84 2.36
C ALA A 563 -16.88 -24.46 0.97
N GLN A 564 -16.73 -25.79 0.91
CA GLN A 564 -16.59 -26.53 -0.35
C GLN A 564 -17.92 -26.63 -1.13
N SER A 565 -19.07 -26.54 -0.45
CA SER A 565 -20.39 -26.57 -1.10
C SER A 565 -20.82 -25.17 -1.55
N ALA A 566 -21.25 -25.07 -2.80
CA ALA A 566 -21.81 -23.84 -3.37
C ALA A 566 -23.20 -23.45 -2.80
N GLN A 567 -23.85 -24.36 -2.05
CA GLN A 567 -25.26 -24.25 -1.62
C GLN A 567 -25.42 -23.89 -0.13
N SER A 568 -24.54 -23.07 0.44
CA SER A 568 -24.74 -22.61 1.82
C SER A 568 -25.96 -21.68 1.90
N THR A 569 -27.07 -22.16 2.48
CA THR A 569 -28.29 -21.39 2.69
C THR A 569 -28.14 -20.29 3.74
N THR A 570 -27.02 -20.26 4.49
CA THR A 570 -26.70 -19.23 5.49
C THR A 570 -26.27 -17.91 4.86
N VAL A 571 -25.71 -17.93 3.64
CA VAL A 571 -25.26 -16.73 2.93
C VAL A 571 -26.46 -16.04 2.30
N VAL A 572 -26.80 -14.87 2.83
CA VAL A 572 -27.97 -14.07 2.39
C VAL A 572 -27.61 -12.62 2.07
N TYR A 573 -26.38 -12.20 2.39
CA TYR A 573 -25.87 -10.88 2.05
C TYR A 573 -25.54 -10.84 0.55
N ALA A 574 -26.22 -9.98 -0.19
CA ALA A 574 -26.08 -9.86 -1.64
C ALA A 574 -25.63 -8.46 -2.06
N HIS A 575 -25.54 -8.21 -3.36
CA HIS A 575 -25.23 -6.89 -3.94
C HIS A 575 -26.39 -5.86 -3.77
N GLY A 576 -27.33 -6.09 -2.85
CA GLY A 576 -28.38 -5.15 -2.49
C GLY A 576 -27.89 -4.06 -1.53
N GLY A 577 -28.76 -3.11 -1.21
CA GLY A 577 -28.46 -2.08 -0.21
C GLY A 577 -28.42 -2.62 1.22
N LEU A 578 -27.75 -1.88 2.12
CA LEU A 578 -27.59 -2.21 3.54
C LEU A 578 -28.90 -2.67 4.20
N ILE A 579 -29.97 -1.90 4.03
CA ILE A 579 -31.30 -2.16 4.63
C ILE A 579 -31.83 -3.54 4.24
N SER A 580 -31.82 -3.87 2.94
CA SER A 580 -32.30 -5.16 2.45
C SER A 580 -31.44 -6.32 2.94
N ASN A 581 -30.12 -6.13 2.98
CA ASN A 581 -29.20 -7.13 3.51
C ASN A 581 -29.40 -7.37 5.01
N MET A 582 -29.59 -6.31 5.81
CA MET A 582 -29.87 -6.43 7.24
C MET A 582 -31.19 -7.16 7.50
N ILE A 583 -32.26 -6.85 6.76
CA ILE A 583 -33.53 -7.59 6.89
C ILE A 583 -33.34 -9.07 6.52
N ALA A 584 -32.66 -9.37 5.41
CA ALA A 584 -32.41 -10.75 5.00
C ALA A 584 -31.59 -11.52 6.05
N VAL A 585 -30.60 -10.89 6.67
CA VAL A 585 -29.83 -11.47 7.78
C VAL A 585 -30.71 -11.70 9.00
N LEU A 586 -31.56 -10.75 9.36
CA LEU A 586 -32.49 -10.89 10.49
C LEU A 586 -33.45 -12.07 10.27
N GLU A 587 -34.14 -12.11 9.13
CA GLU A 587 -35.05 -13.20 8.74
C GLU A 587 -34.31 -14.54 8.75
N ARG A 588 -33.10 -14.60 8.17
CA ARG A 588 -32.32 -15.84 8.14
C ARG A 588 -31.90 -16.33 9.52
N ARG A 589 -31.48 -15.42 10.40
CA ARG A 589 -31.11 -15.75 11.79
C ARG A 589 -32.32 -16.34 12.52
N LEU A 590 -33.50 -15.75 12.40
CA LEU A 590 -34.73 -16.24 13.02
C LEU A 590 -35.13 -17.64 12.51
N VAL A 591 -34.96 -17.91 11.21
CA VAL A 591 -35.21 -19.24 10.61
C VAL A 591 -34.17 -20.27 11.09
N GLU A 592 -32.90 -19.90 11.26
CA GLU A 592 -31.85 -20.82 11.70
C GLU A 592 -31.90 -21.15 13.19
N ALA A 593 -32.49 -20.28 14.02
CA ALA A 593 -32.57 -20.49 15.47
C ALA A 593 -33.20 -21.84 15.87
N PRO A 594 -34.40 -22.22 15.39
CA PRO A 594 -34.97 -23.53 15.68
C PRO A 594 -34.17 -24.68 15.03
N ILE A 595 -33.65 -24.49 13.82
CA ILE A 595 -32.85 -25.50 13.09
C ILE A 595 -31.59 -25.88 13.90
N ARG A 596 -30.96 -24.88 14.52
CA ARG A 596 -29.75 -25.05 15.34
C ARG A 596 -30.04 -25.35 16.81
N ARG A 597 -31.32 -25.44 17.20
CA ARG A 597 -31.78 -25.66 18.59
C ARG A 597 -31.22 -24.62 19.56
N LEU A 598 -31.16 -23.35 19.15
CA LEU A 598 -30.72 -22.27 20.02
C LEU A 598 -31.71 -22.06 21.17
N THR A 599 -31.20 -21.88 22.38
CA THR A 599 -32.02 -21.66 23.59
C THR A 599 -32.46 -20.20 23.77
N ASP A 600 -31.83 -19.27 23.05
CA ASP A 600 -32.16 -17.84 23.05
C ASP A 600 -32.14 -17.29 21.61
N LYS A 601 -32.65 -16.07 21.44
CA LYS A 601 -32.70 -15.35 20.17
C LYS A 601 -31.28 -15.16 19.61
N PRO A 602 -31.07 -15.34 18.30
CA PRO A 602 -29.76 -15.31 17.62
C PRO A 602 -29.22 -13.88 17.38
N LEU A 603 -29.51 -12.96 18.30
CA LEU A 603 -29.27 -11.51 18.19
C LEU A 603 -28.25 -11.02 19.23
N SER A 604 -27.53 -11.93 19.89
CA SER A 604 -26.42 -11.59 20.77
C SER A 604 -25.22 -11.05 19.98
N SER A 605 -24.54 -10.06 20.57
CA SER A 605 -23.36 -9.44 20.01
C SER A 605 -22.30 -9.15 21.07
N ALA A 606 -21.04 -9.14 20.65
CA ALA A 606 -19.90 -8.69 21.45
C ALA A 606 -19.76 -7.17 21.53
N SER A 607 -20.40 -6.43 20.61
CA SER A 607 -20.34 -4.97 20.49
C SER A 607 -21.76 -4.39 20.33
N CYS A 608 -21.96 -3.14 20.74
CA CYS A 608 -23.25 -2.46 20.69
C CYS A 608 -23.09 -1.06 20.08
N ALA A 609 -24.15 -0.58 19.44
CA ALA A 609 -24.30 0.81 19.03
C ALA A 609 -25.11 1.58 20.09
N GLU A 610 -24.98 2.90 20.09
CA GLU A 610 -25.71 3.80 20.99
C GLU A 610 -27.06 4.20 20.38
N LEU A 611 -28.00 4.69 21.20
CA LEU A 611 -29.31 5.13 20.69
C LEU A 611 -29.20 6.29 19.70
N GLY A 612 -28.22 7.19 19.86
CA GLY A 612 -27.95 8.27 18.91
C GLY A 612 -27.59 7.75 17.51
N ASP A 613 -26.83 6.64 17.43
CA ASP A 613 -26.47 6.02 16.16
C ASP A 613 -27.69 5.41 15.46
N VAL A 614 -28.55 4.76 16.25
CA VAL A 614 -29.80 4.19 15.74
C VAL A 614 -30.75 5.29 15.29
N ALA A 615 -30.82 6.42 16.01
CA ALA A 615 -31.60 7.57 15.63
C ALA A 615 -31.13 8.16 14.29
N ALA A 616 -29.81 8.31 14.09
CA ALA A 616 -29.24 8.74 12.82
C ALA A 616 -29.61 7.78 11.66
N PHE A 617 -29.47 6.47 11.88
CA PHE A 617 -29.86 5.45 10.91
C PHE A 617 -31.34 5.51 10.53
N LEU A 618 -32.23 5.76 11.49
CA LEU A 618 -33.68 5.87 11.27
C LEU A 618 -34.07 7.21 10.63
N GLY A 619 -33.39 8.30 10.99
CA GLY A 619 -33.66 9.66 10.51
C GLY A 619 -33.23 9.92 9.06
N GLY A 620 -32.37 9.07 8.50
CA GLY A 620 -31.97 9.12 7.09
C GLY A 620 -30.71 9.95 6.81
N ASP A 621 -30.20 10.70 7.79
CA ASP A 621 -28.86 11.31 7.78
C ASP A 621 -27.81 10.24 8.14
N PHE A 622 -27.68 9.24 7.26
CA PHE A 622 -26.83 8.07 7.46
C PHE A 622 -26.37 7.52 6.10
N ASN A 623 -25.06 7.32 5.95
CA ASN A 623 -24.48 6.78 4.74
C ASN A 623 -24.53 5.23 4.75
N ASP A 624 -25.61 4.69 4.18
CA ASP A 624 -25.85 3.25 4.06
C ASP A 624 -24.71 2.50 3.34
N GLU A 625 -24.13 3.10 2.28
CA GLU A 625 -23.06 2.49 1.49
C GLU A 625 -21.78 2.37 2.31
N ARG A 626 -21.41 3.42 3.04
CA ARG A 626 -20.24 3.42 3.92
C ARG A 626 -20.37 2.36 5.03
N CYS A 627 -21.52 2.29 5.71
CA CYS A 627 -21.75 1.29 6.75
C CYS A 627 -21.70 -0.14 6.19
N ASN A 628 -22.28 -0.36 5.00
CA ASN A 628 -22.22 -1.65 4.30
C ASN A 628 -20.78 -2.11 4.02
N ASP A 629 -19.95 -1.21 3.51
CA ASP A 629 -18.56 -1.51 3.17
C ASP A 629 -17.68 -1.69 4.42
N LEU A 630 -17.90 -0.88 5.47
CA LEU A 630 -17.26 -1.07 6.77
C LEU A 630 -17.62 -2.42 7.37
N LEU A 631 -18.89 -2.79 7.35
CA LEU A 631 -19.38 -4.09 7.85
C LEU A 631 -18.72 -5.25 7.11
N ALA A 632 -18.59 -5.17 5.78
CA ALA A 632 -17.90 -6.18 4.98
C ALA A 632 -16.45 -6.43 5.42
N GLY A 633 -15.77 -5.40 5.94
CA GLY A 633 -14.42 -5.48 6.49
C GLY A 633 -14.38 -5.87 7.97
N LEU A 634 -15.21 -5.27 8.81
CA LEU A 634 -15.21 -5.43 10.27
C LEU A 634 -15.56 -6.85 10.72
N VAL A 635 -16.30 -7.64 9.92
CA VAL A 635 -16.53 -9.07 10.19
C VAL A 635 -15.25 -9.92 10.23
N TRP A 636 -14.13 -9.38 9.71
CA TRP A 636 -12.80 -9.99 9.79
C TRP A 636 -11.99 -9.51 10.98
N ALA A 637 -12.46 -8.54 11.77
CA ALA A 637 -11.76 -8.03 12.95
C ALA A 637 -12.33 -8.58 14.26
N LYS A 638 -11.47 -8.65 15.30
CA LYS A 638 -11.93 -8.94 16.66
C LYS A 638 -12.80 -7.78 17.15
N PRO A 639 -14.04 -8.04 17.58
CA PRO A 639 -14.93 -7.00 18.10
C PRO A 639 -14.31 -6.38 19.36
N LEU A 640 -14.48 -5.07 19.51
CA LEU A 640 -14.20 -4.38 20.77
C LEU A 640 -15.43 -4.46 21.67
N ARG A 641 -15.21 -4.74 22.96
CA ARG A 641 -16.22 -4.48 23.98
C ARG A 641 -16.33 -2.97 24.15
N PHE A 642 -17.07 -2.32 23.27
CA PHE A 642 -17.45 -0.93 23.46
C PHE A 642 -18.32 -0.85 24.72
N LEU A 643 -17.75 -0.36 25.81
CA LEU A 643 -18.52 0.29 26.86
C LEU A 643 -18.90 1.63 26.24
N GLY A 644 -20.15 1.77 25.79
CA GLY A 644 -20.63 3.01 25.15
C GLY A 644 -20.28 4.23 25.99
N ARG A 645 -20.07 5.38 25.34
CA ARG A 645 -19.94 6.64 26.05
C ARG A 645 -21.28 6.89 26.77
N MET A 646 -21.21 7.24 28.05
CA MET A 646 -22.38 7.48 28.90
C MET A 646 -22.97 8.87 28.71
N ASP A 647 -22.77 9.50 27.55
CA ASP A 647 -23.01 10.93 27.37
C ASP A 647 -24.09 11.19 26.32
N GLY A 648 -25.30 11.51 26.80
CA GLY A 648 -26.37 12.15 26.03
C GLY A 648 -27.71 11.40 26.04
N GLU A 649 -28.79 12.07 26.48
CA GLU A 649 -30.16 11.61 26.19
C GLU A 649 -30.41 11.67 24.68
N SER A 650 -30.30 10.53 24.01
CA SER A 650 -30.63 10.40 22.59
C SER A 650 -32.08 9.95 22.41
N TRP A 651 -32.86 10.67 21.62
CA TRP A 651 -34.26 10.34 21.36
C TRP A 651 -34.39 9.49 20.09
N VAL A 652 -35.09 8.37 20.18
CA VAL A 652 -35.43 7.50 19.05
C VAL A 652 -36.94 7.52 18.80
N PRO A 653 -37.40 7.23 17.57
CA PRO A 653 -38.82 7.09 17.29
C PRO A 653 -39.49 6.08 18.22
N PHE A 654 -40.68 6.42 18.73
CA PHE A 654 -41.44 5.58 19.65
C PHE A 654 -41.64 4.15 19.13
N ALA A 655 -41.88 3.99 17.82
CA ALA A 655 -42.02 2.69 17.18
C ALA A 655 -40.78 1.79 17.38
N TYR A 656 -39.56 2.35 17.35
CA TYR A 656 -38.34 1.58 17.63
C TYR A 656 -38.28 1.15 19.10
N ALA A 657 -38.56 2.08 20.02
CA ALA A 657 -38.57 1.79 21.46
C ALA A 657 -39.60 0.71 21.83
N ALA A 658 -40.76 0.68 21.16
CA ALA A 658 -41.79 -0.34 21.35
C ALA A 658 -41.33 -1.73 20.86
N LEU A 659 -40.74 -1.81 19.66
CA LEU A 659 -40.40 -3.09 19.01
C LEU A 659 -39.09 -3.72 19.53
N LYS A 660 -38.05 -2.91 19.79
CA LYS A 660 -36.69 -3.39 20.05
C LYS A 660 -36.55 -4.36 21.25
N PRO A 661 -37.29 -4.22 22.37
CA PRO A 661 -37.22 -5.17 23.48
C PRO A 661 -37.53 -6.63 23.06
N ILE A 662 -38.50 -6.82 22.16
CA ILE A 662 -38.85 -8.17 21.66
C ILE A 662 -37.74 -8.73 20.75
N PHE A 663 -37.01 -7.86 20.03
CA PHE A 663 -35.85 -8.21 19.19
C PHE A 663 -34.51 -8.19 19.95
N THR A 664 -34.56 -8.52 21.23
CA THR A 664 -33.37 -8.66 22.09
C THR A 664 -33.41 -9.99 22.83
N THR A 665 -32.23 -10.58 23.07
CA THR A 665 -32.06 -11.84 23.80
C THR A 665 -32.82 -11.86 25.12
N ASN A 666 -33.51 -12.96 25.42
CA ASN A 666 -34.20 -13.15 26.69
C ASN A 666 -33.21 -13.02 27.85
N GLN A 667 -31.96 -13.47 27.69
CA GLN A 667 -30.91 -13.32 28.71
C GLN A 667 -30.64 -11.85 29.10
N MET A 668 -30.78 -10.91 28.16
CA MET A 668 -30.64 -9.48 28.48
C MET A 668 -31.87 -8.95 29.21
N LEU A 669 -33.08 -9.33 28.79
CA LEU A 669 -34.31 -8.94 29.47
C LEU A 669 -34.36 -9.49 30.90
N ILE A 670 -33.96 -10.74 31.11
CA ILE A 670 -33.82 -11.37 32.44
C ILE A 670 -32.82 -10.61 33.30
N ARG A 671 -31.63 -10.30 32.76
CA ARG A 671 -30.60 -9.53 33.49
C ARG A 671 -31.06 -8.12 33.87
N LEU A 672 -31.93 -7.51 33.06
CA LEU A 672 -32.50 -6.20 33.33
C LEU A 672 -33.74 -6.25 34.24
N GLY A 673 -34.18 -7.43 34.66
CA GLY A 673 -35.36 -7.61 35.53
C GLY A 673 -36.69 -7.40 34.82
N VAL A 674 -36.71 -7.46 33.48
CA VAL A 674 -37.92 -7.22 32.66
C VAL A 674 -38.82 -8.44 32.64
N ILE A 675 -38.22 -9.64 32.58
CA ILE A 675 -38.93 -10.91 32.59
C ILE A 675 -38.26 -11.92 33.54
N PRO A 676 -39.04 -12.83 34.17
CA PRO A 676 -38.53 -13.97 34.91
C PRO A 676 -37.66 -14.93 34.06
N SER A 677 -36.80 -15.74 34.70
CA SER A 677 -35.86 -16.64 34.01
C SER A 677 -36.52 -17.79 33.24
N ASP A 678 -37.76 -18.13 33.55
CA ASP A 678 -38.59 -19.18 32.95
C ASP A 678 -39.44 -18.67 31.76
N ILE A 679 -39.49 -17.35 31.55
CA ILE A 679 -40.26 -16.75 30.44
C ILE A 679 -39.36 -16.51 29.23
N THR A 680 -39.83 -16.93 28.06
CA THR A 680 -39.22 -16.60 26.77
C THR A 680 -40.20 -15.84 25.90
N ILE A 681 -39.84 -14.65 25.44
CA ILE A 681 -40.67 -13.87 24.51
C ILE A 681 -40.28 -14.26 23.08
N PRO A 682 -41.12 -14.94 22.29
CA PRO A 682 -40.81 -15.28 20.90
C PRO A 682 -40.96 -14.05 19.97
N ILE A 683 -40.15 -14.01 18.91
CA ILE A 683 -40.27 -13.00 17.84
C ILE A 683 -41.25 -13.52 16.78
N PRO A 684 -42.36 -12.83 16.48
CA PRO A 684 -43.28 -13.22 15.42
C PRO A 684 -42.63 -13.03 14.04
N PRO A 685 -42.50 -14.08 13.19
CA PRO A 685 -41.92 -13.95 11.86
C PRO A 685 -42.67 -12.97 10.96
N GLU A 686 -44.00 -12.85 11.15
CA GLU A 686 -44.87 -12.00 10.33
C GLU A 686 -44.54 -10.52 10.52
N LEU A 687 -43.99 -10.12 11.68
CA LEU A 687 -43.73 -8.72 11.99
C LEU A 687 -42.60 -8.14 11.12
N VAL A 688 -41.54 -8.92 10.89
CA VAL A 688 -40.44 -8.51 10.00
C VAL A 688 -40.94 -8.47 8.55
N ALA A 689 -41.73 -9.46 8.13
CA ALA A 689 -42.31 -9.50 6.79
C ALA A 689 -43.26 -8.33 6.51
N GLN A 690 -44.12 -7.97 7.48
CA GLN A 690 -45.03 -6.83 7.38
C GLN A 690 -44.28 -5.51 7.19
N LEU A 691 -43.26 -5.26 8.02
CA LEU A 691 -42.44 -4.05 7.90
C LEU A 691 -41.67 -4.01 6.57
N ARG A 692 -41.14 -5.16 6.11
CA ARG A 692 -40.48 -5.27 4.80
C ARG A 692 -41.42 -4.91 3.64
N VAL A 693 -42.66 -5.40 3.66
CA VAL A 693 -43.68 -5.09 2.64
C VAL A 693 -44.07 -3.60 2.65
N GLY A 694 -44.09 -2.96 3.83
CA GLY A 694 -44.33 -1.52 3.96
C GLY A 694 -43.29 -0.65 3.26
N GLY A 695 -42.08 -1.20 2.99
CA GLY A 695 -41.05 -0.56 2.18
C GLY A 695 -40.68 0.83 2.67
N ARG A 696 -40.77 1.82 1.77
CA ARG A 696 -40.43 3.24 2.02
C ARG A 696 -41.63 4.12 2.37
N SER A 697 -42.81 3.54 2.62
CA SER A 697 -44.00 4.33 2.95
C SER A 697 -43.81 5.15 4.23
N LEU A 698 -44.24 6.40 4.23
CA LEU A 698 -44.17 7.30 5.40
C LEU A 698 -45.55 7.58 6.02
N ASP A 699 -46.59 6.89 5.56
CA ASP A 699 -47.98 7.05 6.01
C ASP A 699 -48.24 6.49 7.42
N GLY A 700 -47.26 5.81 8.02
CA GLY A 700 -47.30 5.30 9.40
C GLY A 700 -48.12 4.03 9.61
N ARG A 701 -49.12 3.75 8.77
CA ARG A 701 -50.11 2.67 8.97
C ARG A 701 -49.50 1.29 9.24
N VAL A 702 -48.48 0.91 8.46
CA VAL A 702 -47.80 -0.39 8.62
C VAL A 702 -47.03 -0.45 9.93
N VAL A 703 -46.39 0.66 10.31
CA VAL A 703 -45.62 0.77 11.56
C VAL A 703 -46.56 0.78 12.77
N ASP A 704 -47.67 1.51 12.71
CA ASP A 704 -48.67 1.57 13.79
C ASP A 704 -49.23 0.16 14.07
N ARG A 705 -49.56 -0.60 13.01
CA ARG A 705 -49.99 -2.00 13.15
C ARG A 705 -48.91 -2.89 13.77
N ALA A 706 -47.64 -2.70 13.40
CA ALA A 706 -46.53 -3.45 13.99
C ALA A 706 -46.35 -3.14 15.48
N VAL A 707 -46.49 -1.87 15.90
CA VAL A 707 -46.45 -1.44 17.30
C VAL A 707 -47.57 -2.08 18.11
N LEU A 708 -48.80 -2.07 17.58
CA LEU A 708 -49.96 -2.68 18.23
C LEU A 708 -49.78 -4.19 18.44
N ASN A 709 -49.40 -4.91 17.39
CA ASN A 709 -49.12 -6.35 17.46
C ASN A 709 -48.00 -6.68 18.47
N THR A 710 -46.99 -5.80 18.56
CA THR A 710 -45.88 -5.92 19.51
C THR A 710 -46.38 -5.79 20.95
N PHE A 711 -47.23 -4.79 21.25
CA PHE A 711 -47.77 -4.60 22.61
C PHE A 711 -48.72 -5.70 23.04
N GLU A 712 -49.55 -6.23 22.14
CA GLU A 712 -50.36 -7.43 22.42
C GLU A 712 -49.47 -8.61 22.81
N ARG A 713 -48.36 -8.81 22.10
CA ARG A 713 -47.42 -9.89 22.40
C ARG A 713 -46.66 -9.65 23.70
N ALA A 714 -46.13 -8.45 23.92
CA ALA A 714 -45.43 -8.07 25.12
C ALA A 714 -46.27 -8.33 26.39
N ARG A 715 -47.56 -7.98 26.35
CA ARG A 715 -48.52 -8.21 27.44
C ARG A 715 -48.77 -9.69 27.70
N ALA A 716 -48.88 -10.51 26.66
CA ALA A 716 -49.05 -11.95 26.81
C ALA A 716 -47.89 -12.63 27.57
N PHE A 717 -46.73 -11.97 27.67
CA PHE A 717 -45.55 -12.44 28.40
C PHE A 717 -45.20 -11.56 29.61
N GLY A 718 -46.14 -10.75 30.11
CA GLY A 718 -46.01 -10.02 31.37
C GLY A 718 -45.29 -8.67 31.30
N MET A 719 -45.12 -8.07 30.12
CA MET A 719 -44.62 -6.68 29.99
C MET A 719 -45.78 -5.68 29.84
N PRO A 720 -46.23 -5.00 30.91
CA PRO A 720 -47.27 -3.98 30.84
C PRO A 720 -46.86 -2.80 29.94
N SER A 721 -47.82 -2.28 29.19
CA SER A 721 -47.70 -1.05 28.38
C SER A 721 -48.90 -0.15 28.66
N PRO A 722 -48.71 1.17 28.86
CA PRO A 722 -49.81 2.11 29.10
C PRO A 722 -50.68 2.36 27.87
N PHE A 723 -50.24 1.92 26.68
CA PHE A 723 -50.94 2.11 25.41
C PHE A 723 -51.90 0.96 25.12
N ASP A 724 -52.80 0.66 26.07
CA ASP A 724 -53.73 -0.46 25.98
C ASP A 724 -54.92 -0.13 25.03
N PRO A 725 -55.08 -0.86 23.91
CA PRO A 725 -56.26 -0.74 23.04
C PRO A 725 -57.60 -1.03 23.72
N ILE A 726 -57.60 -1.83 24.79
CA ILE A 726 -58.79 -2.19 25.56
C ILE A 726 -59.21 -1.03 26.48
N GLN A 727 -58.25 -0.27 27.04
CA GLN A 727 -58.54 0.90 27.88
C GLN A 727 -58.73 2.20 27.08
N SER A 728 -58.08 2.33 25.92
CA SER A 728 -58.07 3.56 25.11
C SER A 728 -59.17 3.61 24.04
N GLY A 729 -59.90 2.51 23.82
CA GLY A 729 -60.94 2.40 22.79
C GLY A 729 -60.37 2.15 21.38
N ALA A 730 -61.00 1.25 20.62
CA ALA A 730 -60.52 0.81 19.30
C ALA A 730 -60.39 1.95 18.24
N ASP A 731 -61.11 3.07 18.42
CA ASP A 731 -61.04 4.22 17.50
C ASP A 731 -59.89 5.20 17.83
N ALA A 732 -59.41 5.25 19.09
CA ALA A 732 -58.27 6.11 19.45
C ALA A 732 -56.95 5.62 18.86
N LEU A 733 -56.77 4.29 18.71
CA LEU A 733 -55.57 3.69 18.09
C LEU A 733 -55.65 3.54 16.57
N LYS A 734 -56.82 3.69 15.95
CA LYS A 734 -56.87 3.93 14.49
C LYS A 734 -56.33 5.32 14.12
N CYS A 735 -56.32 6.25 15.08
CA CYS A 735 -55.81 7.60 14.95
C CYS A 735 -54.38 7.78 15.47
N SER A 736 -53.76 6.73 16.03
CA SER A 736 -52.39 6.82 16.53
C SER A 736 -51.41 7.08 15.39
N ARG A 737 -50.41 7.94 15.63
CA ARG A 737 -49.40 8.35 14.65
C ARG A 737 -48.01 7.93 15.10
N PHE A 738 -47.84 6.70 15.60
CA PHE A 738 -46.56 6.20 16.08
C PHE A 738 -45.53 6.04 14.95
N GLY A 739 -46.01 5.76 13.74
CA GLY A 739 -45.21 5.50 12.55
C GLY A 739 -45.00 6.66 11.60
N VAL A 740 -45.63 7.82 11.83
CA VAL A 740 -45.56 8.95 10.87
C VAL A 740 -44.11 9.43 10.76
N GLY A 741 -43.59 9.48 9.53
CA GLY A 741 -42.20 9.86 9.25
C GLY A 741 -41.17 8.75 9.51
N VAL A 742 -41.58 7.56 9.94
CA VAL A 742 -40.68 6.41 10.15
C VAL A 742 -40.82 5.44 8.98
N ARG A 743 -39.71 5.15 8.30
CA ARG A 743 -39.71 4.16 7.20
C ARG A 743 -39.81 2.72 7.75
N PRO A 744 -40.79 1.91 7.31
CA PRO A 744 -40.95 0.52 7.73
C PRO A 744 -39.71 -0.34 7.47
N ASP A 745 -39.07 -0.18 6.31
CA ASP A 745 -37.88 -0.94 5.92
C ASP A 745 -36.66 -0.67 6.84
N ARG A 746 -36.38 0.61 7.12
CA ARG A 746 -35.33 1.01 8.08
C ARG A 746 -35.66 0.58 9.49
N LEU A 747 -36.93 0.67 9.91
CA LEU A 747 -37.36 0.16 11.20
C LEU A 747 -37.13 -1.35 11.33
N ALA A 748 -37.45 -2.15 10.30
CA ALA A 748 -37.17 -3.58 10.30
C ALA A 748 -35.67 -3.87 10.39
N ALA A 749 -34.84 -3.17 9.61
CA ALA A 749 -33.40 -3.33 9.64
C ALA A 749 -32.81 -2.96 11.00
N SER A 750 -33.23 -1.85 11.61
CA SER A 750 -32.66 -1.36 12.88
C SER A 750 -32.86 -2.32 14.05
N LEU A 751 -33.85 -3.23 13.98
CA LEU A 751 -34.07 -4.27 14.99
C LEU A 751 -32.89 -5.26 15.09
N LEU A 752 -32.11 -5.43 14.01
CA LEU A 752 -30.89 -6.23 14.01
C LEU A 752 -29.73 -5.56 14.76
N ILE A 753 -29.73 -4.23 14.90
CA ILE A 753 -28.63 -3.47 15.52
C ILE A 753 -28.58 -3.77 17.03
N PRO A 754 -27.48 -4.32 17.56
CA PRO A 754 -27.33 -4.55 19.00
C PRO A 754 -27.17 -3.23 19.76
N ILE A 755 -27.84 -3.10 20.90
CA ILE A 755 -27.76 -1.92 21.78
C ILE A 755 -27.29 -2.30 23.19
N SER A 756 -26.83 -1.32 23.95
CA SER A 756 -26.29 -1.51 25.29
C SER A 756 -27.39 -1.75 26.35
N ASP A 757 -27.01 -2.21 27.54
CA ASP A 757 -27.94 -2.39 28.67
C ASP A 757 -28.52 -1.04 29.16
N PRO A 758 -27.72 0.04 29.29
CA PRO A 758 -28.25 1.39 29.54
C PRO A 758 -29.26 1.86 28.50
N ASP A 759 -28.94 1.70 27.21
CA ASP A 759 -29.83 2.10 26.11
C ASP A 759 -31.14 1.33 26.13
N MET A 760 -31.08 0.01 26.38
CA MET A 760 -32.29 -0.80 26.52
C MET A 760 -33.16 -0.33 27.68
N LYS A 761 -32.57 0.07 28.83
CA LYS A 761 -33.34 0.66 29.93
C LYS A 761 -34.03 1.96 29.51
N SER A 762 -33.35 2.80 28.71
CA SER A 762 -33.93 4.02 28.17
C SER A 762 -35.15 3.73 27.28
N LEU A 763 -35.03 2.76 26.36
CA LEU A 763 -36.16 2.32 25.51
C LEU A 763 -37.35 1.79 26.32
N LEU A 764 -37.06 0.99 27.36
CA LEU A 764 -38.10 0.44 28.23
C LEU A 764 -38.82 1.55 29.00
N ARG A 765 -38.11 2.59 29.48
CA ARG A 765 -38.76 3.76 30.09
C ARG A 765 -39.65 4.51 29.11
N GLN A 766 -39.24 4.59 27.84
CA GLN A 766 -40.00 5.30 26.80
C GLN A 766 -41.29 4.56 26.39
N ALA A 767 -41.25 3.24 26.21
CA ALA A 767 -42.37 2.48 25.63
C ALA A 767 -43.07 1.50 26.59
N TYR A 768 -42.45 1.14 27.71
CA TYR A 768 -42.94 0.20 28.72
C TYR A 768 -42.76 0.74 30.16
N PRO A 769 -43.27 1.95 30.46
CA PRO A 769 -43.15 2.52 31.79
C PRO A 769 -43.77 1.60 32.84
N GLY A 770 -43.04 1.33 33.93
CA GLY A 770 -43.46 0.44 35.02
C GLY A 770 -42.87 -0.98 34.99
N VAL A 771 -42.23 -1.41 33.90
CA VAL A 771 -41.56 -2.73 33.83
C VAL A 771 -40.25 -2.75 34.62
N LEU A 772 -39.52 -1.64 34.64
CA LEU A 772 -38.33 -1.47 35.46
C LEU A 772 -38.78 -1.08 36.87
N THR A 773 -38.93 -2.05 37.77
CA THR A 773 -39.21 -1.77 39.18
C THR A 773 -38.04 -1.02 39.81
N GLU A 774 -38.30 0.17 40.39
CA GLU A 774 -37.34 0.85 41.26
C GLU A 774 -37.14 -0.01 42.51
N THR A 775 -36.11 -0.85 42.51
CA THR A 775 -35.71 -1.60 43.70
C THR A 775 -34.98 -0.67 44.67
N HIS A 776 -35.73 -0.21 45.68
CA HIS A 776 -35.31 0.14 47.04
C HIS A 776 -33.97 0.88 47.25
N LYS A 777 -34.04 2.21 47.34
CA LYS A 777 -33.24 2.98 48.30
C LYS A 777 -34.10 3.36 49.51
N THR A 778 -34.35 2.40 50.39
CA THR A 778 -34.76 2.68 51.77
C THR A 778 -34.19 1.60 52.67
N THR A 779 -32.95 1.80 53.13
CA THR A 779 -32.56 1.31 54.45
C THR A 779 -33.23 2.20 55.49
N PRO A 780 -34.15 1.70 56.33
CA PRO A 780 -34.50 2.40 57.55
C PRO A 780 -33.49 2.05 58.66
N SER A 781 -33.01 3.12 59.32
CA SER A 781 -32.21 3.19 60.57
C SER A 781 -30.95 2.34 60.68
#